data_AF-A0A7C3LVG8-F1
#
_entry.id   AF-A0A7C3LVG8-F1
#
_cell.length_a   1.000
_cell.length_b   1.000
_cell.length_c   1.000
_cell.angle_alpha   90.00
_cell.angle_beta   90.00
_cell.angle_gamma   90.00
#
_symmetry.space_group_name_H-M   'P 1'
#
loop_
_entity.id
_entity.type
_entity.pdbx_description
1 polymer ?
#
loop_
_entity_poly.entity_id
_entity_poly.type
_entity_poly.pdbx_seq_one_letter_code
_entity_poly.pdbx_strand_id
1 'polypeptide(L)'
;MNAESNTATTVFARYIIDRSQIPSWVTHQDLTLRIQVGTVEAVWAWGDGRPLPVRYDRRRGLAVVTTEASELLLAVRGEGLTQESIGTHSKAPLKEDKLWAYSLTFDDGKLSVYQYALPELRRYGYRAAVAVIGWWLDRTDALENGYCRVEELRELLGAGWSLFNHGYSHYATDINLNNALRCQEALRARLGYEATVFTVPHTDPVTTDPAWIAVIDGNVSVLGLRVMQLSRGWDGTPFTLVDQPITLPDATYKMGRLDYANGSQRLPQSYFDDAHRRATSSNPQHTWISLHGHDPNPLSPDPERVKEWCGLTESIAYLYHTYGAGGTDEVWVAPADEVFQYLVVRSYARVTRFGTAPQEVGPTVEPDRLVSYQQGVGGYTGWSDTYLQEWLPTATADQAGNLYIRGATGQRKSALMKLALPPLTGAEVVSATLSLYATGFSNEAGLTLSAYPLLRPWVSAEATWSSASRGTSWAVPGARAPGVDRRSEASDAVLVAGRCTQSQRWYVFDVTEVVRTWLAHPEENNGLLLEAADEIAMEVGFASSEYYDPSKRPVLRILYRWPPPEPTPTPSPTRTPTPQRGWIRGEVWEDVNCDGLRDAHEGPLRDVLIELRGNEGLLDTQKTGARGEFAFLNLAPGIYTVTEINPPGYTSTTGDTLSVAVYPGQESWVHFGNCRLLRVYLPLVRR
;
A
#
# COMPACT_ATOMS: atom_id res chain seq x y z
N MET A 1 54.40 -11.06 13.48
CA MET A 1 53.24 -11.61 12.75
C MET A 1 52.34 -10.43 12.44
N ASN A 2 52.14 -10.16 11.16
CA ASN A 2 51.31 -9.07 10.67
C ASN A 2 49.86 -9.32 11.09
N ALA A 3 49.23 -8.35 11.76
CA ALA A 3 47.79 -8.27 11.79
C ALA A 3 47.37 -7.81 10.39
N GLU A 4 46.93 -8.74 9.54
CA GLU A 4 46.22 -8.36 8.32
C GLU A 4 44.98 -7.57 8.74
N SER A 5 44.94 -6.29 8.35
CA SER A 5 43.73 -5.49 8.42
C SER A 5 42.72 -6.12 7.47
N ASN A 6 41.78 -6.89 8.00
CA ASN A 6 40.72 -7.52 7.23
C ASN A 6 39.76 -6.42 6.76
N THR A 7 40.01 -5.86 5.58
CA THR A 7 39.21 -4.74 5.07
C THR A 7 37.83 -5.24 4.65
N ALA A 8 36.77 -4.67 5.22
CA ALA A 8 35.40 -4.97 4.85
C ALA A 8 35.20 -4.87 3.33
N THR A 9 34.65 -5.93 2.74
CA THR A 9 34.37 -6.06 1.30
C THR A 9 32.87 -5.92 1.03
N THR A 10 32.50 -5.40 -0.13
CA THR A 10 31.10 -5.37 -0.60
C THR A 10 30.91 -6.34 -1.75
N VAL A 11 29.94 -7.23 -1.63
CA VAL A 11 29.55 -8.22 -2.64
C VAL A 11 28.15 -7.93 -3.14
N PHE A 12 27.89 -8.24 -4.42
CA PHE A 12 26.65 -7.84 -5.12
C PHE A 12 25.92 -9.03 -5.70
N ALA A 13 24.62 -9.16 -5.46
CA ALA A 13 23.79 -10.15 -6.13
C ALA A 13 22.71 -9.46 -6.98
N ARG A 14 22.57 -9.90 -8.23
CA ARG A 14 21.51 -9.46 -9.14
C ARG A 14 20.43 -10.52 -9.22
N TYR A 15 19.18 -10.11 -9.11
CA TYR A 15 18.00 -10.96 -9.22
C TYR A 15 17.12 -10.42 -10.35
N ILE A 16 16.76 -11.27 -11.30
CA ILE A 16 15.74 -10.97 -12.31
C ILE A 16 14.42 -11.56 -11.83
N ILE A 17 13.42 -10.71 -11.73
CA ILE A 17 12.03 -11.05 -11.42
C ILE A 17 11.31 -11.09 -12.76
N ASP A 18 11.22 -12.28 -13.34
CA ASP A 18 10.41 -12.51 -14.54
C ASP A 18 8.92 -12.42 -14.18
N ARG A 19 8.31 -11.36 -14.68
CA ARG A 19 6.90 -11.02 -14.50
C ARG A 19 6.04 -11.42 -15.69
N SER A 20 6.58 -12.09 -16.72
CA SER A 20 5.87 -12.37 -17.97
C SER A 20 4.68 -13.34 -17.82
N GLN A 21 4.68 -14.15 -16.76
CA GLN A 21 3.60 -15.09 -16.44
C GLN A 21 2.55 -14.48 -15.50
N ILE A 22 2.80 -13.27 -14.99
CA ILE A 22 1.84 -12.57 -14.13
C ILE A 22 0.76 -11.97 -15.03
N PRO A 23 -0.53 -12.14 -14.69
CA PRO A 23 -1.62 -11.49 -15.40
C PRO A 23 -1.44 -9.96 -15.46
N SER A 24 -1.67 -9.37 -16.64
CA SER A 24 -1.40 -7.95 -16.92
C SER A 24 -2.04 -6.96 -15.94
N TRP A 25 -3.20 -7.30 -15.37
CA TRP A 25 -3.94 -6.46 -14.42
C TRP A 25 -3.26 -6.34 -13.04
N VAL A 26 -2.26 -7.17 -12.74
CA VAL A 26 -1.49 -7.16 -11.47
C VAL A 26 0.02 -7.18 -11.64
N THR A 27 0.53 -7.07 -12.87
CA THR A 27 1.96 -7.15 -13.17
C THR A 27 2.79 -6.13 -12.39
N HIS A 28 2.22 -4.97 -12.02
CA HIS A 28 2.89 -3.91 -11.29
C HIS A 28 2.80 -4.02 -9.76
N GLN A 29 2.19 -5.08 -9.22
CA GLN A 29 2.07 -5.23 -7.78
C GLN A 29 3.36 -5.77 -7.13
N ASP A 30 3.52 -5.50 -5.84
CA ASP A 30 4.70 -5.84 -5.06
C ASP A 30 5.01 -7.35 -5.01
N LEU A 31 6.30 -7.67 -4.95
CA LEU A 31 6.82 -8.97 -4.55
C LEU A 31 7.81 -8.80 -3.40
N THR A 32 7.68 -9.60 -2.35
CA THR A 32 8.66 -9.64 -1.25
C THR A 32 9.59 -10.83 -1.39
N LEU A 33 10.90 -10.57 -1.36
CA LEU A 33 11.96 -11.57 -1.38
C LEU A 33 12.64 -11.66 -0.02
N ARG A 34 12.88 -12.89 0.42
CA ARG A 34 13.74 -13.26 1.54
C ARG A 34 15.07 -13.68 0.97
N ILE A 35 16.17 -13.06 1.39
CA ILE A 35 17.51 -13.36 0.91
C ILE A 35 18.41 -13.65 2.11
N GLN A 36 19.01 -14.84 2.14
CA GLN A 36 19.99 -15.20 3.16
C GLN A 36 21.30 -14.46 2.91
N VAL A 37 21.75 -13.69 3.89
CA VAL A 37 22.98 -12.88 3.83
C VAL A 37 23.92 -13.16 5.01
N GLY A 38 23.48 -13.93 6.01
CA GLY A 38 24.28 -14.22 7.20
C GLY A 38 24.45 -12.99 8.11
N THR A 39 25.48 -13.03 8.97
CA THR A 39 25.84 -11.90 9.84
C THR A 39 26.75 -10.94 9.09
N VAL A 40 26.25 -9.75 8.78
CA VAL A 40 26.93 -8.76 7.94
C VAL A 40 26.81 -7.37 8.55
N GLU A 41 27.70 -6.46 8.14
CA GLU A 41 27.72 -5.09 8.64
C GLU A 41 26.51 -4.31 8.13
N ALA A 42 26.23 -4.42 6.83
CA ALA A 42 25.16 -3.68 6.15
C ALA A 42 24.66 -4.40 4.90
N VAL A 43 23.41 -4.08 4.53
CA VAL A 43 22.73 -4.58 3.33
C VAL A 43 21.95 -3.44 2.69
N TRP A 44 22.03 -3.34 1.36
CA TRP A 44 21.30 -2.35 0.57
C TRP A 44 20.70 -2.99 -0.67
N ALA A 45 19.64 -2.39 -1.21
CA ALA A 45 18.94 -2.88 -2.37
C ALA A 45 18.56 -1.77 -3.35
N TRP A 46 18.48 -2.11 -4.64
CA TRP A 46 17.93 -1.27 -5.69
C TRP A 46 16.99 -2.06 -6.59
N GLY A 47 15.80 -1.54 -6.86
CA GLY A 47 14.83 -2.08 -7.80
C GLY A 47 14.81 -1.24 -9.07
N ASP A 48 15.11 -1.84 -10.23
CA ASP A 48 15.23 -1.14 -11.51
C ASP A 48 16.08 0.16 -11.42
N GLY A 49 17.19 0.08 -10.67
CA GLY A 49 18.13 1.19 -10.43
C GLY A 49 17.72 2.19 -9.33
N ARG A 50 16.54 2.07 -8.73
CA ARG A 50 16.07 2.95 -7.65
C ARG A 50 16.32 2.32 -6.29
N PRO A 51 16.83 3.06 -5.29
CA PRO A 51 17.09 2.48 -3.97
C PRO A 51 15.82 2.00 -3.30
N LEU A 52 15.93 0.86 -2.62
CA LEU A 52 14.85 0.22 -1.88
C LEU A 52 15.23 0.08 -0.40
N PRO A 53 14.26 0.22 0.52
CA PRO A 53 14.49 -0.12 1.91
C PRO A 53 14.74 -1.63 2.05
N VAL A 54 15.65 -1.99 2.95
CA VAL A 54 15.94 -3.39 3.30
C VAL A 54 15.66 -3.60 4.78
N ARG A 55 14.76 -4.53 5.11
CA ARG A 55 14.60 -5.02 6.49
C ARG A 55 15.60 -6.14 6.72
N TYR A 56 16.66 -5.87 7.50
CA TYR A 56 17.69 -6.86 7.81
C TYR A 56 17.54 -7.40 9.24
N ASP A 57 17.15 -8.68 9.35
CA ASP A 57 17.17 -9.42 10.62
C ASP A 57 18.56 -10.02 10.84
N ARG A 58 19.38 -9.33 11.65
CA ARG A 58 20.73 -9.77 12.04
C ARG A 58 20.76 -11.12 12.75
N ARG A 59 19.71 -11.49 13.48
CA ARG A 59 19.67 -12.76 14.23
C ARG A 59 19.42 -13.94 13.29
N ARG A 60 18.58 -13.72 12.27
CA ARG A 60 18.29 -14.73 11.24
C ARG A 60 19.25 -14.70 10.06
N GLY A 61 20.06 -13.65 9.94
CA GLY A 61 20.91 -13.42 8.77
C GLY A 61 20.10 -13.22 7.50
N LEU A 62 18.93 -12.58 7.61
CA LEU A 62 17.92 -12.52 6.56
C LEU A 62 17.64 -11.08 6.14
N ALA A 63 17.83 -10.79 4.86
CA ALA A 63 17.40 -9.54 4.23
C ALA A 63 16.01 -9.74 3.59
N VAL A 64 15.10 -8.83 3.88
CA VAL A 64 13.75 -8.80 3.31
C VAL A 64 13.60 -7.52 2.48
N VAL A 65 13.25 -7.70 1.20
CA VAL A 65 13.08 -6.60 0.23
C VAL A 65 11.75 -6.76 -0.47
N THR A 66 10.94 -5.70 -0.48
CA THR A 66 9.65 -5.62 -1.20
C THR A 66 9.81 -4.70 -2.40
N THR A 67 9.38 -5.14 -3.59
CA THR A 67 9.52 -4.34 -4.80
C THR A 67 8.55 -4.71 -5.92
N GLU A 68 8.17 -3.71 -6.71
CA GLU A 68 7.49 -3.84 -8.01
C GLU A 68 8.46 -4.07 -9.18
N ALA A 69 9.77 -3.97 -8.93
CA ALA A 69 10.79 -4.00 -9.96
C ALA A 69 10.86 -5.34 -10.72
N SER A 70 11.44 -5.29 -11.92
CA SER A 70 11.79 -6.48 -12.71
C SER A 70 13.24 -6.93 -12.48
N GLU A 71 14.07 -6.02 -11.97
CA GLU A 71 15.43 -6.30 -11.51
C GLU A 71 15.60 -5.83 -10.06
N LEU A 72 16.21 -6.68 -9.24
CA LEU A 72 16.67 -6.35 -7.90
C LEU A 72 18.19 -6.52 -7.83
N LEU A 73 18.90 -5.46 -7.46
CA LEU A 73 20.31 -5.49 -7.09
C LEU A 73 20.42 -5.45 -5.57
N LEU A 74 21.17 -6.38 -4.97
CA LEU A 74 21.49 -6.41 -3.55
C LEU A 74 22.98 -6.18 -3.35
N ALA A 75 23.36 -5.30 -2.43
CA ALA A 75 24.74 -5.12 -1.99
C ALA A 75 24.87 -5.52 -0.51
N VAL A 76 25.87 -6.33 -0.19
CA VAL A 76 26.12 -6.84 1.16
C VAL A 76 27.55 -6.52 1.55
N ARG A 77 27.74 -5.89 2.71
CA ARG A 77 29.06 -5.47 3.21
C ARG A 77 29.44 -6.19 4.49
N GLY A 78 30.70 -6.62 4.57
CA GLY A 78 31.26 -7.28 5.75
C GLY A 78 32.65 -7.83 5.47
N GLU A 79 33.31 -8.31 6.52
CA GLU A 79 34.62 -8.95 6.44
C GLU A 79 34.55 -10.36 5.81
N GLY A 80 35.51 -10.66 4.93
CA GLY A 80 35.67 -12.01 4.35
C GLY A 80 34.53 -12.47 3.44
N LEU A 81 33.68 -11.55 2.95
CA LEU A 81 32.55 -11.90 2.10
C LEU A 81 32.99 -12.26 0.68
N THR A 82 32.36 -13.29 0.12
CA THR A 82 32.43 -13.66 -1.30
C THR A 82 31.03 -13.67 -1.91
N GLN A 83 30.92 -13.85 -3.23
CA GLN A 83 29.62 -14.04 -3.88
C GLN A 83 28.81 -15.21 -3.29
N GLU A 84 29.49 -16.24 -2.82
CA GLU A 84 28.86 -17.43 -2.22
C GLU A 84 28.34 -17.16 -0.80
N SER A 85 28.79 -16.08 -0.15
CA SER A 85 28.29 -15.66 1.17
C SER A 85 26.83 -15.18 1.12
N ILE A 86 26.36 -14.69 -0.03
CA ILE A 86 24.93 -14.48 -0.25
C ILE A 86 24.33 -15.86 -0.54
N GLY A 87 23.45 -16.30 0.35
CA GLY A 87 22.85 -17.64 0.32
C GLY A 87 21.66 -17.75 -0.62
N THR A 88 20.68 -18.55 -0.20
CA THR A 88 19.45 -18.81 -0.95
C THR A 88 18.47 -17.63 -0.88
N HIS A 89 17.61 -17.54 -1.89
CA HIS A 89 16.46 -16.64 -1.89
C HIS A 89 15.14 -17.40 -1.96
N SER A 90 14.08 -16.80 -1.43
CA SER A 90 12.71 -17.30 -1.57
C SER A 90 11.72 -16.14 -1.63
N LYS A 91 10.53 -16.41 -2.17
CA LYS A 91 9.41 -15.45 -2.13
C LYS A 91 8.75 -15.54 -0.75
N ALA A 92 8.53 -14.40 -0.09
CA ALA A 92 7.88 -14.40 1.21
C ALA A 92 6.40 -14.82 1.08
N PRO A 93 5.86 -15.62 2.01
CA PRO A 93 4.45 -16.00 1.98
C PRO A 93 3.53 -14.78 1.99
N LEU A 94 3.86 -13.73 2.73
CA LEU A 94 3.10 -12.49 2.75
C LEU A 94 4.04 -11.29 2.56
N LYS A 95 3.46 -10.16 2.17
CA LYS A 95 4.17 -8.90 1.97
C LYS A 95 4.97 -8.55 3.22
N GLU A 96 6.17 -8.00 3.03
CA GLU A 96 7.12 -7.63 4.11
C GLU A 96 7.52 -8.78 5.05
N ASP A 97 7.31 -10.02 4.63
CA ASP A 97 7.60 -11.21 5.43
C ASP A 97 6.79 -11.32 6.73
N LYS A 98 5.56 -10.75 6.70
CA LYS A 98 4.58 -10.88 7.77
C LYS A 98 4.14 -12.34 7.94
N LEU A 99 3.79 -12.69 9.17
CA LEU A 99 3.44 -14.06 9.55
C LEU A 99 2.00 -14.42 9.18
N TRP A 100 1.11 -13.43 9.16
CA TRP A 100 -0.29 -13.60 8.76
C TRP A 100 -0.88 -12.26 8.29
N ALA A 101 -1.99 -12.32 7.58
CA ALA A 101 -2.69 -11.18 7.02
C ALA A 101 -4.09 -11.03 7.61
N TYR A 102 -4.57 -9.80 7.69
CA TYR A 102 -5.92 -9.46 8.13
C TYR A 102 -6.56 -8.46 7.17
N SER A 103 -7.76 -8.80 6.70
CA SER A 103 -8.60 -7.92 5.90
C SER A 103 -9.92 -7.68 6.60
N LEU A 104 -10.32 -6.40 6.62
CA LEU A 104 -11.60 -5.95 7.11
C LEU A 104 -12.40 -5.37 5.94
N THR A 105 -13.64 -5.80 5.79
CA THR A 105 -14.58 -5.26 4.80
C THR A 105 -15.81 -4.73 5.50
N PHE A 106 -16.21 -3.50 5.20
CA PHE A 106 -17.48 -2.94 5.65
C PHE A 106 -18.50 -3.02 4.52
N ASP A 107 -19.61 -3.67 4.78
CA ASP A 107 -20.65 -3.86 3.78
C ASP A 107 -21.53 -2.62 3.63
N ASP A 108 -22.43 -2.68 2.65
CA ASP A 108 -23.47 -1.69 2.35
C ASP A 108 -23.03 -0.31 1.86
N GLY A 109 -21.81 0.14 2.14
CA GLY A 109 -21.38 1.52 1.86
C GLY A 109 -21.95 2.53 2.85
N LYS A 110 -22.07 2.17 4.13
CA LYS A 110 -22.62 3.04 5.18
C LYS A 110 -21.78 4.27 5.45
N LEU A 111 -22.45 5.40 5.68
CA LEU A 111 -21.83 6.68 6.01
C LEU A 111 -21.01 6.64 7.30
N SER A 112 -21.42 5.82 8.27
CA SER A 112 -20.71 5.63 9.54
C SER A 112 -19.28 5.09 9.37
N VAL A 113 -19.02 4.34 8.29
CA VAL A 113 -17.67 3.86 7.96
C VAL A 113 -16.76 5.06 7.68
N TYR A 114 -17.22 6.03 6.89
CA TYR A 114 -16.48 7.26 6.63
C TYR A 114 -16.36 8.14 7.88
N GLN A 115 -17.46 8.31 8.63
CA GLN A 115 -17.50 9.21 9.80
C GLN A 115 -16.71 8.71 11.00
N TYR A 116 -16.66 7.39 11.22
CA TYR A 116 -16.13 6.81 12.45
C TYR A 116 -15.04 5.77 12.22
N ALA A 117 -15.24 4.80 11.31
CA ALA A 117 -14.25 3.74 11.10
C ALA A 117 -12.97 4.26 10.42
N LEU A 118 -13.08 5.08 9.36
CA LEU A 118 -11.94 5.67 8.66
C LEU A 118 -11.00 6.43 9.60
N PRO A 119 -11.46 7.43 10.39
CA PRO A 119 -10.56 8.14 11.30
C PRO A 119 -9.99 7.22 12.38
N GLU A 120 -10.73 6.20 12.83
CA GLU A 120 -10.21 5.23 13.81
C GLU A 120 -9.09 4.36 13.23
N LEU A 121 -9.31 3.69 12.10
CA LEU A 121 -8.28 2.82 11.49
C LEU A 121 -7.04 3.62 11.07
N ARG A 122 -7.22 4.87 10.62
CA ARG A 122 -6.12 5.75 10.21
C ARG A 122 -5.09 5.95 11.32
N ARG A 123 -5.52 6.01 12.59
CA ARG A 123 -4.63 6.15 13.77
C ARG A 123 -3.61 5.03 13.89
N TYR A 124 -3.96 3.86 13.37
CA TYR A 124 -3.14 2.65 13.39
C TYR A 124 -2.39 2.42 12.08
N GLY A 125 -2.54 3.31 11.09
CA GLY A 125 -2.01 3.13 9.73
C GLY A 125 -2.71 2.01 8.96
N TYR A 126 -3.92 1.62 9.37
CA TYR A 126 -4.64 0.50 8.77
C TYR A 126 -5.60 0.96 7.67
N ARG A 127 -5.73 0.11 6.65
CA ARG A 127 -6.62 0.28 5.51
C ARG A 127 -7.56 -0.92 5.44
N ALA A 128 -8.78 -0.66 4.98
CA ALA A 128 -9.84 -1.64 4.86
C ALA A 128 -10.56 -1.47 3.52
N ALA A 129 -11.61 -2.24 3.30
CA ALA A 129 -12.44 -2.11 2.12
C ALA A 129 -13.89 -1.77 2.48
N VAL A 130 -14.59 -1.15 1.53
CA VAL A 130 -16.03 -0.90 1.62
C VAL A 130 -16.72 -1.61 0.45
N ALA A 131 -17.62 -2.55 0.73
CA ALA A 131 -18.48 -3.14 -0.28
C ALA A 131 -19.68 -2.23 -0.52
N VAL A 132 -19.79 -1.68 -1.74
CA VAL A 132 -20.75 -0.63 -2.05
C VAL A 132 -21.95 -1.20 -2.79
N ILE A 133 -23.15 -0.85 -2.30
CA ILE A 133 -24.40 -1.08 -3.03
C ILE A 133 -24.50 -0.05 -4.16
N GLY A 134 -24.47 -0.51 -5.41
CA GLY A 134 -24.34 0.35 -6.59
C GLY A 134 -25.45 1.40 -6.71
N TRP A 135 -26.67 1.11 -6.26
CA TRP A 135 -27.80 2.04 -6.33
C TRP A 135 -27.56 3.34 -5.56
N TRP A 136 -26.83 3.33 -4.44
CA TRP A 136 -26.56 4.55 -3.68
C TRP A 136 -25.61 5.51 -4.40
N LEU A 137 -24.82 5.02 -5.36
CA LEU A 137 -23.94 5.86 -6.19
C LEU A 137 -24.72 6.76 -7.16
N ASP A 138 -25.95 6.39 -7.49
CA ASP A 138 -26.80 7.11 -8.44
C ASP A 138 -27.83 8.03 -7.74
N ARG A 139 -27.81 8.09 -6.40
CA ARG A 139 -28.79 8.83 -5.60
C ARG A 139 -28.16 10.07 -4.96
N THR A 140 -28.89 11.17 -5.04
CA THR A 140 -28.50 12.43 -4.38
C THR A 140 -28.81 12.44 -2.89
N ASP A 141 -29.72 11.58 -2.42
CA ASP A 141 -30.18 11.51 -1.04
C ASP A 141 -29.50 10.39 -0.21
N ALA A 142 -28.31 9.94 -0.63
CA ALA A 142 -27.60 8.84 0.04
C ALA A 142 -27.24 9.19 1.50
N LEU A 143 -26.82 10.42 1.78
CA LEU A 143 -26.45 10.86 3.13
C LEU A 143 -27.62 10.82 4.09
N GLU A 144 -28.78 11.31 3.66
CA GLU A 144 -30.02 11.34 4.45
C GLU A 144 -30.46 9.91 4.81
N ASN A 145 -30.06 8.93 4.02
CA ASN A 145 -30.32 7.51 4.27
C ASN A 145 -29.15 6.77 4.95
N GLY A 146 -28.09 7.48 5.33
CA GLY A 146 -26.94 6.91 6.06
C GLY A 146 -25.96 6.13 5.19
N TYR A 147 -25.84 6.47 3.91
CA TYR A 147 -24.89 5.88 2.96
C TYR A 147 -23.89 6.93 2.46
N CYS A 148 -22.67 6.49 2.15
CA CYS A 148 -21.66 7.36 1.53
C CYS A 148 -22.10 7.80 0.13
N ARG A 149 -21.82 9.06 -0.24
CA ARG A 149 -21.87 9.49 -1.64
C ARG A 149 -20.53 9.22 -2.32
N VAL A 150 -20.48 9.57 -3.61
CA VAL A 150 -19.27 9.50 -4.43
C VAL A 150 -18.12 10.28 -3.79
N GLU A 151 -18.38 11.41 -3.13
CA GLU A 151 -17.37 12.24 -2.48
C GLU A 151 -16.69 11.50 -1.33
N GLU A 152 -17.47 10.98 -0.37
CA GLU A 152 -16.91 10.24 0.77
C GLU A 152 -16.17 8.95 0.32
N LEU A 153 -16.66 8.28 -0.74
CA LEU A 153 -16.00 7.11 -1.32
C LEU A 153 -14.68 7.47 -2.03
N ARG A 154 -14.58 8.65 -2.66
CA ARG A 154 -13.30 9.15 -3.22
C ARG A 154 -12.28 9.44 -2.13
N GLU A 155 -12.71 9.94 -0.99
CA GLU A 155 -11.82 10.17 0.15
C GLU A 155 -11.32 8.85 0.75
N LEU A 156 -12.17 7.83 0.83
CA LEU A 156 -11.75 6.47 1.20
C LEU A 156 -10.70 5.92 0.23
N LEU A 157 -10.94 6.00 -1.09
CA LEU A 157 -9.96 5.61 -2.11
C LEU A 157 -8.65 6.40 -1.97
N GLY A 158 -8.73 7.71 -1.74
CA GLY A 158 -7.57 8.58 -1.51
C GLY A 158 -6.78 8.22 -0.24
N ALA A 159 -7.45 7.62 0.76
CA ALA A 159 -6.81 7.06 1.95
C ALA A 159 -6.27 5.63 1.73
N GLY A 160 -6.29 5.12 0.49
CA GLY A 160 -5.78 3.80 0.12
C GLY A 160 -6.70 2.63 0.49
N TRP A 161 -7.97 2.91 0.79
CA TRP A 161 -8.99 1.87 0.96
C TRP A 161 -9.45 1.34 -0.39
N SER A 162 -9.99 0.12 -0.40
CA SER A 162 -10.56 -0.48 -1.61
C SER A 162 -12.08 -0.38 -1.61
N LEU A 163 -12.69 -0.35 -2.80
CA LEU A 163 -14.13 -0.48 -2.97
C LEU A 163 -14.47 -1.82 -3.60
N PHE A 164 -15.44 -2.53 -3.02
CA PHE A 164 -15.90 -3.83 -3.51
C PHE A 164 -17.31 -3.72 -4.07
N ASN A 165 -17.65 -4.62 -4.97
CA ASN A 165 -18.97 -4.70 -5.57
C ASN A 165 -19.90 -5.46 -4.62
N HIS A 166 -21.00 -4.84 -4.19
CA HIS A 166 -22.00 -5.45 -3.31
C HIS A 166 -23.37 -5.66 -3.99
N GLY A 167 -23.36 -5.76 -5.32
CA GLY A 167 -24.57 -5.74 -6.13
C GLY A 167 -25.16 -4.34 -6.26
N TYR A 168 -26.09 -4.16 -7.19
CA TYR A 168 -26.67 -2.85 -7.47
C TYR A 168 -27.83 -2.53 -6.52
N SER A 169 -28.84 -3.39 -6.43
CA SER A 169 -30.10 -3.10 -5.71
C SER A 169 -30.16 -3.59 -4.27
N HIS A 170 -29.30 -4.55 -3.90
CA HIS A 170 -29.31 -5.26 -2.61
C HIS A 170 -30.62 -6.04 -2.30
N TYR A 171 -31.55 -6.15 -3.25
CA TYR A 171 -32.77 -6.94 -3.07
C TYR A 171 -32.48 -8.43 -3.26
N ALA A 172 -32.94 -9.25 -2.30
CA ALA A 172 -32.78 -10.71 -2.37
C ALA A 172 -33.48 -11.35 -3.59
N THR A 173 -34.41 -10.64 -4.24
CA THR A 173 -35.10 -11.10 -5.46
C THR A 173 -34.37 -10.74 -6.76
N ASP A 174 -33.31 -9.92 -6.70
CA ASP A 174 -32.59 -9.39 -7.87
C ASP A 174 -31.12 -9.85 -7.87
N ILE A 175 -30.93 -11.14 -7.58
CA ILE A 175 -29.61 -11.78 -7.53
C ILE A 175 -29.30 -12.37 -8.90
N ASN A 176 -28.47 -11.70 -9.69
CA ASN A 176 -28.03 -12.16 -11.00
C ASN A 176 -26.78 -11.38 -11.48
N LEU A 177 -26.17 -11.86 -12.56
CA LEU A 177 -24.95 -11.26 -13.11
C LEU A 177 -25.16 -9.82 -13.59
N ASN A 178 -26.35 -9.48 -14.08
CA ASN A 178 -26.67 -8.13 -14.52
C ASN A 178 -26.76 -7.14 -13.34
N ASN A 179 -27.24 -7.58 -12.17
CA ASN A 179 -27.21 -6.77 -10.96
C ASN A 179 -25.77 -6.43 -10.54
N ALA A 180 -24.86 -7.41 -10.57
CA ALA A 180 -23.44 -7.18 -10.31
C ALA A 180 -22.78 -6.30 -11.39
N LEU A 181 -23.13 -6.51 -12.67
CA LEU A 181 -22.68 -5.68 -13.80
C LEU A 181 -23.04 -4.21 -13.61
N ARG A 182 -24.30 -3.92 -13.29
CA ARG A 182 -24.77 -2.55 -13.07
C ARG A 182 -24.02 -1.86 -11.94
N CYS A 183 -23.69 -2.58 -10.86
CA CYS A 183 -22.85 -2.03 -9.80
C CYS A 183 -21.44 -1.72 -10.30
N GLN A 184 -20.84 -2.63 -11.07
CA GLN A 184 -19.52 -2.42 -11.69
C GLN A 184 -19.51 -1.20 -12.62
N GLU A 185 -20.55 -1.04 -13.44
CA GLU A 185 -20.73 0.10 -14.33
C GLU A 185 -20.91 1.40 -13.56
N ALA A 186 -21.67 1.40 -12.46
CA ALA A 186 -21.82 2.57 -11.60
C ALA A 186 -20.49 2.98 -10.94
N LEU A 187 -19.72 2.01 -10.42
CA LEU A 187 -18.38 2.26 -9.88
C LEU A 187 -17.46 2.89 -10.95
N ARG A 188 -17.43 2.32 -12.17
CA ARG A 188 -16.63 2.86 -13.28
C ARG A 188 -17.09 4.27 -13.67
N ALA A 189 -18.39 4.48 -13.84
CA ALA A 189 -18.95 5.74 -14.34
C ALA A 189 -18.83 6.90 -13.32
N ARG A 190 -19.00 6.61 -12.03
CA ARG A 190 -19.05 7.64 -10.98
C ARG A 190 -17.69 7.89 -10.32
N LEU A 191 -16.89 6.84 -10.18
CA LEU A 191 -15.63 6.86 -9.43
C LEU A 191 -14.39 6.61 -10.30
N GLY A 192 -14.56 6.19 -11.57
CA GLY A 192 -13.42 5.75 -12.38
C GLY A 192 -12.74 4.50 -11.82
N TYR A 193 -13.47 3.72 -11.03
CA TYR A 193 -12.93 2.61 -10.24
C TYR A 193 -13.50 1.27 -10.72
N GLU A 194 -12.65 0.25 -10.76
CA GLU A 194 -13.03 -1.11 -11.13
C GLU A 194 -12.76 -2.07 -9.98
N ALA A 195 -13.82 -2.53 -9.32
CA ALA A 195 -13.69 -3.47 -8.23
C ALA A 195 -13.19 -4.84 -8.72
N THR A 196 -12.28 -5.45 -7.96
CA THR A 196 -11.79 -6.81 -8.19
C THR A 196 -12.42 -7.84 -7.26
N VAL A 197 -13.19 -7.39 -6.26
CA VAL A 197 -13.84 -8.24 -5.27
C VAL A 197 -15.34 -8.01 -5.34
N PHE A 198 -16.08 -9.12 -5.32
CA PHE A 198 -17.51 -9.14 -5.09
C PHE A 198 -17.77 -9.65 -3.69
N THR A 199 -18.49 -8.85 -2.91
CA THR A 199 -18.92 -9.21 -1.58
C THR A 199 -20.37 -9.65 -1.66
N VAL A 200 -20.66 -10.90 -1.31
CA VAL A 200 -22.01 -11.44 -1.48
C VAL A 200 -22.96 -10.85 -0.43
N PRO A 201 -24.07 -10.19 -0.84
CA PRO A 201 -25.08 -9.68 0.09
C PRO A 201 -25.94 -10.81 0.69
N HIS A 202 -26.48 -10.56 1.90
CA HIS A 202 -27.31 -11.45 2.72
C HIS A 202 -26.61 -12.71 3.26
N THR A 203 -27.22 -13.36 4.26
CA THR A 203 -26.73 -14.63 4.82
C THR A 203 -27.12 -15.83 3.96
N ASP A 204 -26.16 -16.75 3.79
CA ASP A 204 -26.08 -17.84 2.81
C ASP A 204 -27.32 -18.77 2.67
N PRO A 205 -27.85 -18.91 1.44
CA PRO A 205 -27.96 -20.22 0.78
C PRO A 205 -27.15 -20.28 -0.54
N VAL A 206 -26.21 -19.36 -0.74
CA VAL A 206 -25.20 -19.24 -1.81
C VAL A 206 -24.51 -20.58 -2.18
N THR A 207 -24.39 -21.54 -1.25
CA THR A 207 -23.89 -22.89 -1.57
C THR A 207 -24.90 -23.79 -2.32
N THR A 208 -26.16 -23.38 -2.44
CA THR A 208 -27.27 -24.15 -3.03
C THR A 208 -28.12 -23.38 -4.04
N ASP A 209 -28.05 -22.04 -4.06
CA ASP A 209 -28.78 -21.20 -5.03
C ASP A 209 -28.05 -21.17 -6.39
N PRO A 210 -28.65 -21.71 -7.47
CA PRO A 210 -28.05 -21.71 -8.80
C PRO A 210 -27.73 -20.32 -9.35
N ALA A 211 -28.49 -19.28 -8.94
CA ALA A 211 -28.25 -17.91 -9.39
C ALA A 211 -26.93 -17.37 -8.85
N TRP A 212 -26.61 -17.65 -7.58
CA TRP A 212 -25.33 -17.29 -6.97
C TRP A 212 -24.18 -18.08 -7.56
N ILE A 213 -24.34 -19.39 -7.78
CA ILE A 213 -23.30 -20.22 -8.41
C ILE A 213 -22.95 -19.68 -9.80
N ALA A 214 -23.95 -19.29 -10.60
CA ALA A 214 -23.71 -18.70 -11.92
C ALA A 214 -22.96 -17.36 -11.85
N VAL A 215 -23.27 -16.49 -10.88
CA VAL A 215 -22.50 -15.25 -10.65
C VAL A 215 -21.08 -15.57 -10.20
N ILE A 216 -20.90 -16.50 -9.27
CA ILE A 216 -19.58 -16.86 -8.71
C ILE A 216 -18.68 -17.53 -9.76
N ASP A 217 -19.22 -18.43 -10.57
CA ASP A 217 -18.41 -19.19 -11.53
C ASP A 217 -18.29 -18.47 -12.89
N GLY A 218 -19.22 -17.55 -13.22
CA GLY A 218 -19.25 -16.81 -14.49
C GLY A 218 -18.77 -15.35 -14.45
N ASN A 219 -18.46 -14.77 -13.29
CA ASN A 219 -18.11 -13.34 -13.22
C ASN A 219 -16.74 -12.99 -13.82
N VAL A 220 -15.75 -13.88 -13.81
CA VAL A 220 -14.37 -13.51 -14.16
C VAL A 220 -14.29 -13.03 -15.61
N SER A 221 -14.96 -13.76 -16.50
CA SER A 221 -15.00 -13.49 -17.95
C SER A 221 -15.93 -12.32 -18.32
N VAL A 222 -16.88 -11.96 -17.45
CA VAL A 222 -17.90 -10.93 -17.74
C VAL A 222 -17.64 -9.61 -17.01
N LEU A 223 -17.23 -9.66 -15.75
CA LEU A 223 -17.19 -8.52 -14.82
C LEU A 223 -15.78 -8.09 -14.42
N GLY A 224 -14.76 -8.92 -14.63
CA GLY A 224 -13.41 -8.61 -14.15
C GLY A 224 -13.22 -8.87 -12.65
N LEU A 225 -14.27 -9.30 -11.93
CA LEU A 225 -14.19 -9.68 -10.52
C LEU A 225 -13.34 -10.96 -10.39
N ARG A 226 -12.57 -11.07 -9.31
CA ARG A 226 -11.55 -12.13 -9.12
C ARG A 226 -11.64 -12.78 -7.75
N VAL A 227 -12.22 -12.09 -6.76
CA VAL A 227 -12.45 -12.62 -5.41
C VAL A 227 -13.95 -12.56 -5.09
N MET A 228 -14.47 -13.62 -4.50
CA MET A 228 -15.84 -13.74 -3.99
C MET A 228 -15.79 -13.90 -2.47
N GLN A 229 -16.22 -12.88 -1.74
CA GLN A 229 -16.32 -12.91 -0.28
C GLN A 229 -17.68 -13.46 0.18
N LEU A 230 -17.67 -14.53 0.96
CA LEU A 230 -18.84 -15.32 1.36
C LEU A 230 -19.09 -15.21 2.88
N SER A 231 -20.35 -15.02 3.32
CA SER A 231 -20.69 -14.75 4.74
C SER A 231 -20.37 -15.90 5.72
N ARG A 232 -20.12 -17.11 5.19
CA ARG A 232 -19.47 -18.23 5.85
C ARG A 232 -18.56 -18.85 4.78
N GLY A 233 -17.28 -19.07 5.08
CA GLY A 233 -16.41 -19.79 4.14
C GLY A 233 -17.04 -21.11 3.71
N TRP A 234 -16.62 -21.66 2.56
CA TRP A 234 -17.05 -22.99 2.12
C TRP A 234 -16.73 -24.08 3.19
N ASP A 235 -15.74 -23.81 4.04
CA ASP A 235 -15.30 -24.64 5.17
C ASP A 235 -15.81 -24.14 6.55
N GLY A 236 -16.58 -23.05 6.58
CA GLY A 236 -17.08 -22.42 7.81
C GLY A 236 -16.05 -21.59 8.60
N THR A 237 -14.87 -21.29 8.04
CA THR A 237 -13.84 -20.50 8.74
C THR A 237 -13.51 -19.19 8.01
N PRO A 238 -13.08 -18.13 8.74
CA PRO A 238 -12.57 -16.90 8.11
C PRO A 238 -11.09 -17.04 7.73
N PHE A 239 -10.50 -18.24 7.88
CA PHE A 239 -9.09 -18.51 7.66
C PHE A 239 -8.84 -19.04 6.27
N THR A 240 -7.90 -18.42 5.58
CA THR A 240 -7.35 -18.91 4.33
C THR A 240 -5.89 -19.24 4.55
N LEU A 241 -5.47 -20.49 4.28
CA LEU A 241 -4.05 -20.83 4.24
C LEU A 241 -3.43 -20.27 2.97
N VAL A 242 -2.32 -19.56 3.12
CA VAL A 242 -1.68 -18.85 2.00
C VAL A 242 -0.29 -19.37 1.67
N ASP A 243 0.19 -20.44 2.31
CA ASP A 243 1.52 -21.01 2.04
C ASP A 243 1.68 -21.55 0.61
N GLN A 244 0.59 -22.07 0.03
CA GLN A 244 0.63 -22.64 -1.31
C GLN A 244 0.45 -21.57 -2.39
N PRO A 245 1.09 -21.72 -3.56
CA PRO A 245 0.81 -20.88 -4.72
C PRO A 245 -0.68 -20.95 -5.07
N ILE A 246 -1.27 -19.80 -5.38
CA ILE A 246 -2.61 -19.77 -5.94
C ILE A 246 -2.53 -20.06 -7.43
N THR A 247 -3.49 -20.84 -7.90
CA THR A 247 -3.74 -21.01 -9.34
C THR A 247 -4.94 -20.14 -9.69
N LEU A 248 -4.85 -19.44 -10.81
CA LEU A 248 -5.95 -18.70 -11.40
C LEU A 248 -6.55 -19.56 -12.51
N PRO A 249 -7.48 -20.49 -12.23
CA PRO A 249 -8.35 -21.01 -13.28
C PRO A 249 -9.22 -19.86 -13.81
N ASP A 250 -9.98 -20.08 -14.90
CA ASP A 250 -11.06 -19.17 -15.35
C ASP A 250 -12.19 -18.97 -14.31
N ALA A 251 -11.98 -19.40 -13.06
CA ALA A 251 -12.91 -19.36 -11.95
C ALA A 251 -12.42 -18.45 -10.81
N THR A 252 -13.37 -17.94 -10.04
CA THR A 252 -13.14 -16.92 -9.02
C THR A 252 -12.54 -17.48 -7.75
N TYR A 253 -11.65 -16.72 -7.11
CA TYR A 253 -11.12 -17.08 -5.80
C TYR A 253 -12.21 -16.91 -4.72
N LYS A 254 -12.56 -17.99 -4.03
CA LYS A 254 -13.62 -17.99 -3.00
C LYS A 254 -12.98 -17.75 -1.63
N MET A 255 -13.46 -16.74 -0.92
CA MET A 255 -12.94 -16.35 0.38
C MET A 255 -14.05 -16.33 1.43
N GLY A 256 -13.87 -17.08 2.52
CA GLY A 256 -14.75 -17.01 3.68
C GLY A 256 -14.49 -15.77 4.52
N ARG A 257 -15.56 -15.21 5.09
CA ARG A 257 -15.49 -14.14 6.09
C ARG A 257 -16.49 -14.37 7.21
N LEU A 258 -16.26 -13.74 8.36
CA LEU A 258 -17.18 -13.76 9.50
C LEU A 258 -17.43 -12.36 10.02
N ASP A 259 -18.60 -12.17 10.62
CA ASP A 259 -19.00 -10.90 11.23
C ASP A 259 -18.19 -10.69 12.51
N TYR A 260 -17.46 -9.57 12.60
CA TYR A 260 -16.64 -9.26 13.78
C TYR A 260 -17.49 -8.91 15.01
N ALA A 261 -18.76 -8.51 14.82
CA ALA A 261 -19.67 -8.11 15.87
C ALA A 261 -20.66 -9.21 16.27
N ASN A 262 -20.51 -10.44 15.76
CA ASN A 262 -21.41 -11.53 16.12
C ASN A 262 -21.10 -12.08 17.53
N GLY A 263 -21.78 -11.50 18.51
CA GLY A 263 -21.67 -11.83 19.95
C GLY A 263 -22.03 -13.27 20.35
N SER A 264 -22.39 -14.15 19.41
CA SER A 264 -22.72 -15.56 19.69
C SER A 264 -21.61 -16.56 19.29
N GLN A 265 -20.59 -16.15 18.54
CA GLN A 265 -19.67 -17.11 17.90
C GLN A 265 -18.24 -17.05 18.45
N ARG A 266 -17.63 -15.85 18.52
CA ARG A 266 -16.23 -15.68 18.94
C ARG A 266 -15.81 -14.21 18.92
N LEU A 267 -15.00 -13.73 19.88
CA LEU A 267 -14.42 -12.38 19.83
C LEU A 267 -13.35 -12.26 18.72
N PRO A 268 -13.29 -11.16 17.95
CA PRO A 268 -12.31 -10.97 16.87
C PRO A 268 -10.85 -11.25 17.28
N GLN A 269 -10.47 -10.81 18.48
CA GLN A 269 -9.12 -10.95 19.05
C GLN A 269 -8.64 -12.40 19.05
N SER A 270 -9.55 -13.33 19.31
CA SER A 270 -9.18 -14.74 19.37
C SER A 270 -8.87 -15.34 17.99
N TYR A 271 -9.36 -14.77 16.88
CA TYR A 271 -8.90 -15.14 15.54
C TYR A 271 -7.46 -14.69 15.32
N PHE A 272 -7.08 -13.51 15.82
CA PHE A 272 -5.70 -13.03 15.78
C PHE A 272 -4.77 -13.95 16.58
N ASP A 273 -5.20 -14.36 17.78
CA ASP A 273 -4.44 -15.30 18.60
C ASP A 273 -4.25 -16.67 17.92
N ASP A 274 -5.27 -17.14 17.17
CA ASP A 274 -5.16 -18.36 16.37
C ASP A 274 -4.16 -18.21 15.23
N ALA A 275 -4.20 -17.08 14.51
CA ALA A 275 -3.26 -16.81 13.43
C ALA A 275 -1.82 -16.76 13.93
N HIS A 276 -1.59 -16.04 15.03
CA HIS A 276 -0.30 -16.02 15.73
C HIS A 276 0.14 -17.45 16.08
N ARG A 277 -0.69 -18.20 16.81
CA ARG A 277 -0.37 -19.59 17.22
C ARG A 277 0.00 -20.49 16.05
N ARG A 278 -0.72 -20.38 14.93
CA ARG A 278 -0.45 -21.15 13.70
C ARG A 278 0.88 -20.75 13.08
N ALA A 279 1.14 -19.47 12.96
CA ALA A 279 2.33 -18.94 12.32
C ALA A 279 3.60 -19.13 13.17
N THR A 280 3.50 -19.23 14.49
CA THR A 280 4.63 -19.47 15.41
C THR A 280 4.73 -20.92 15.89
N SER A 281 3.93 -21.83 15.34
CA SER A 281 4.00 -23.26 15.68
C SER A 281 5.28 -23.92 15.16
N SER A 282 5.54 -25.17 15.57
CA SER A 282 6.68 -25.95 15.05
C SER A 282 6.59 -26.26 13.55
N ASN A 283 5.39 -26.18 12.96
CA ASN A 283 5.16 -26.24 11.53
C ASN A 283 4.37 -24.99 11.10
N PRO A 284 5.06 -23.84 10.92
CA PRO A 284 4.43 -22.55 10.67
C PRO A 284 3.42 -22.58 9.52
N GLN A 285 2.22 -22.06 9.76
CA GLN A 285 1.20 -21.85 8.74
C GLN A 285 0.91 -20.36 8.61
N HIS A 286 1.06 -19.83 7.41
CA HIS A 286 0.69 -18.44 7.12
C HIS A 286 -0.80 -18.39 6.80
N THR A 287 -1.50 -17.52 7.51
CA THR A 287 -2.96 -17.39 7.41
C THR A 287 -3.36 -16.02 6.94
N TRP A 288 -4.48 -15.96 6.25
CA TRP A 288 -5.16 -14.73 5.90
C TRP A 288 -6.57 -14.77 6.49
N ILE A 289 -6.86 -13.84 7.38
CA ILE A 289 -8.14 -13.69 8.07
C ILE A 289 -8.97 -12.64 7.36
N SER A 290 -10.25 -12.93 7.10
CA SER A 290 -11.24 -11.96 6.62
C SER A 290 -12.39 -11.80 7.60
N LEU A 291 -12.58 -10.59 8.09
CA LEU A 291 -13.75 -10.24 8.89
C LEU A 291 -14.55 -9.12 8.22
N HIS A 292 -15.80 -8.96 8.63
CA HIS A 292 -16.65 -7.87 8.15
C HIS A 292 -17.57 -7.28 9.21
N GLY A 293 -18.09 -6.10 8.90
CA GLY A 293 -19.19 -5.43 9.60
C GLY A 293 -19.95 -4.54 8.61
N HIS A 294 -20.84 -3.68 9.09
CA HIS A 294 -21.74 -2.89 8.25
C HIS A 294 -21.78 -1.42 8.67
N ASP A 295 -22.21 -1.15 9.91
CA ASP A 295 -22.60 0.18 10.38
C ASP A 295 -22.01 0.50 11.78
N PRO A 296 -20.67 0.64 11.89
CA PRO A 296 -20.02 0.96 13.17
C PRO A 296 -20.32 2.39 13.58
N ASN A 297 -21.33 2.59 14.42
CA ASN A 297 -21.77 3.92 14.85
C ASN A 297 -21.74 4.07 16.39
N PRO A 298 -20.81 4.88 16.91
CA PRO A 298 -20.66 5.05 18.34
C PRO A 298 -21.71 5.97 18.99
N LEU A 299 -22.57 6.63 18.24
CA LEU A 299 -23.59 7.53 18.79
C LEU A 299 -25.00 7.03 18.49
N SER A 300 -25.11 5.83 17.93
CA SER A 300 -26.39 5.23 17.59
C SER A 300 -27.21 4.89 18.84
N PRO A 301 -28.53 5.16 18.85
CA PRO A 301 -29.44 4.64 19.86
C PRO A 301 -29.70 3.13 19.68
N ASP A 302 -29.41 2.57 18.50
CA ASP A 302 -29.49 1.14 18.20
C ASP A 302 -28.29 0.39 18.82
N PRO A 303 -28.53 -0.52 19.78
CA PRO A 303 -27.46 -1.29 20.44
C PRO A 303 -26.62 -2.16 19.49
N GLU A 304 -27.16 -2.63 18.37
CA GLU A 304 -26.38 -3.46 17.44
C GLU A 304 -25.31 -2.63 16.69
N ARG A 305 -25.64 -1.39 16.29
CA ARG A 305 -24.65 -0.48 15.67
C ARG A 305 -23.56 -0.03 16.66
N VAL A 306 -23.95 0.11 17.93
CA VAL A 306 -23.01 0.35 19.03
C VAL A 306 -22.05 -0.83 19.19
N LYS A 307 -22.58 -2.05 19.18
CA LYS A 307 -21.82 -3.28 19.31
C LYS A 307 -20.83 -3.45 18.15
N GLU A 308 -21.22 -3.07 16.93
CA GLU A 308 -20.28 -3.02 15.80
C GLU A 308 -19.13 -2.05 16.03
N TRP A 309 -19.42 -0.83 16.49
CA TRP A 309 -18.35 0.11 16.85
C TRP A 309 -17.40 -0.46 17.92
N CYS A 310 -17.96 -1.09 18.96
CA CYS A 310 -17.16 -1.68 20.02
C CYS A 310 -16.30 -2.85 19.50
N GLY A 311 -16.89 -3.79 18.75
CA GLY A 311 -16.14 -4.91 18.16
C GLY A 311 -15.00 -4.44 17.26
N LEU A 312 -15.24 -3.42 16.45
CA LEU A 312 -14.21 -2.79 15.62
C LEU A 312 -13.07 -2.22 16.48
N THR A 313 -13.40 -1.28 17.36
CA THR A 313 -12.38 -0.52 18.10
C THR A 313 -11.62 -1.37 19.12
N GLU A 314 -12.28 -2.34 19.76
CA GLU A 314 -11.64 -3.26 20.70
C GLU A 314 -10.64 -4.18 19.98
N SER A 315 -11.03 -4.67 18.80
CA SER A 315 -10.20 -5.60 18.04
C SER A 315 -9.00 -4.92 17.40
N ILE A 316 -9.17 -3.72 16.83
CA ILE A 316 -8.08 -2.98 16.20
C ILE A 316 -7.07 -2.48 17.24
N ALA A 317 -7.52 -2.00 18.40
CA ALA A 317 -6.61 -1.62 19.48
C ALA A 317 -5.80 -2.83 19.97
N TYR A 318 -6.45 -3.97 20.20
CA TYR A 318 -5.75 -5.21 20.57
C TYR A 318 -4.77 -5.66 19.49
N LEU A 319 -5.21 -5.65 18.23
CA LEU A 319 -4.39 -6.05 17.08
C LEU A 319 -3.11 -5.21 17.02
N TYR A 320 -3.21 -3.89 17.06
CA TYR A 320 -2.06 -2.99 16.95
C TYR A 320 -1.07 -3.16 18.11
N HIS A 321 -1.57 -3.24 19.34
CA HIS A 321 -0.70 -3.31 20.52
C HIS A 321 -0.09 -4.70 20.76
N THR A 322 -0.69 -5.75 20.23
CA THR A 322 -0.22 -7.13 20.41
C THR A 322 0.58 -7.62 19.21
N TYR A 323 0.01 -7.53 17.99
CA TYR A 323 0.56 -8.17 16.79
C TYR A 323 0.95 -7.20 15.67
N GLY A 324 0.39 -5.98 15.67
CA GLY A 324 0.71 -4.93 14.71
C GLY A 324 2.00 -4.19 15.06
N ALA A 325 2.21 -3.04 14.42
CA ALA A 325 3.42 -2.23 14.59
C ALA A 325 3.66 -1.80 16.04
N GLY A 326 2.61 -1.71 16.87
CA GLY A 326 2.72 -1.41 18.29
C GLY A 326 3.20 -2.59 19.16
N GLY A 327 3.17 -3.82 18.63
CA GLY A 327 3.51 -5.07 19.30
C GLY A 327 4.61 -5.84 18.57
N THR A 328 4.34 -7.09 18.17
CA THR A 328 5.33 -7.96 17.50
C THR A 328 5.57 -7.64 16.02
N ASP A 329 4.77 -6.75 15.43
CA ASP A 329 4.84 -6.34 14.02
C ASP A 329 4.75 -7.52 13.01
N GLU A 330 3.93 -8.52 13.33
CA GLU A 330 3.82 -9.77 12.58
C GLU A 330 2.64 -9.83 11.62
N VAL A 331 1.64 -8.95 11.76
CA VAL A 331 0.43 -8.93 10.92
C VAL A 331 0.56 -7.95 9.74
N TRP A 332 0.08 -8.37 8.58
CA TRP A 332 -0.20 -7.49 7.44
C TRP A 332 -1.68 -7.10 7.42
N VAL A 333 -2.02 -5.85 7.74
CA VAL A 333 -3.39 -5.35 7.65
C VAL A 333 -3.59 -4.64 6.31
N ALA A 334 -4.42 -5.21 5.43
CA ALA A 334 -4.68 -4.65 4.12
C ALA A 334 -6.05 -5.04 3.56
N PRO A 335 -6.61 -4.26 2.62
CA PRO A 335 -7.78 -4.65 1.85
C PRO A 335 -7.61 -6.03 1.18
N ALA A 336 -8.72 -6.75 1.04
CA ALA A 336 -8.69 -8.15 0.62
C ALA A 336 -8.17 -8.36 -0.82
N ASP A 337 -8.46 -7.42 -1.71
CA ASP A 337 -7.88 -7.40 -3.06
C ASP A 337 -6.38 -7.24 -3.04
N GLU A 338 -5.82 -6.33 -2.24
CA GLU A 338 -4.38 -6.13 -2.16
C GLU A 338 -3.64 -7.41 -1.73
N VAL A 339 -4.17 -8.10 -0.71
CA VAL A 339 -3.63 -9.40 -0.28
C VAL A 339 -3.70 -10.42 -1.42
N PHE A 340 -4.85 -10.53 -2.08
CA PHE A 340 -5.02 -11.44 -3.21
C PHE A 340 -4.06 -11.13 -4.37
N GLN A 341 -3.92 -9.86 -4.75
CA GLN A 341 -3.03 -9.41 -5.82
C GLN A 341 -1.57 -9.78 -5.54
N TYR A 342 -1.11 -9.60 -4.29
CA TYR A 342 0.21 -10.06 -3.86
C TYR A 342 0.35 -11.58 -4.02
N LEU A 343 -0.66 -12.36 -3.60
CA LEU A 343 -0.64 -13.81 -3.76
C LEU A 343 -0.56 -14.23 -5.23
N VAL A 344 -1.19 -13.48 -6.16
CA VAL A 344 -1.07 -13.71 -7.61
C VAL A 344 0.36 -13.46 -8.07
N VAL A 345 0.92 -12.27 -7.80
CA VAL A 345 2.30 -11.93 -8.17
C VAL A 345 3.27 -12.97 -7.63
N ARG A 346 3.17 -13.30 -6.34
CA ARG A 346 4.00 -14.31 -5.69
C ARG A 346 3.88 -15.68 -6.35
N SER A 347 2.71 -16.07 -6.85
CA SER A 347 2.52 -17.40 -7.44
C SER A 347 3.11 -17.51 -8.85
N TYR A 348 3.01 -16.44 -9.66
CA TYR A 348 3.40 -16.46 -11.07
C TYR A 348 4.78 -15.86 -11.35
N ALA A 349 5.30 -14.98 -10.50
CA ALA A 349 6.65 -14.43 -10.63
C ALA A 349 7.71 -15.52 -10.51
N ARG A 350 8.71 -15.49 -11.40
CA ARG A 350 9.91 -16.33 -11.33
C ARG A 350 11.11 -15.48 -10.99
N VAL A 351 11.96 -15.95 -10.07
CA VAL A 351 13.09 -15.18 -9.56
C VAL A 351 14.38 -15.95 -9.81
N THR A 352 15.25 -15.39 -10.65
CA THR A 352 16.54 -15.99 -11.01
C THR A 352 17.67 -15.11 -10.51
N ARG A 353 18.64 -15.72 -9.83
CA ARG A 353 19.84 -15.03 -9.35
C ARG A 353 20.96 -15.14 -10.39
N PHE A 354 21.70 -14.05 -10.57
CA PHE A 354 22.91 -13.95 -11.39
C PHE A 354 24.12 -13.57 -10.53
N GLY A 355 25.30 -14.09 -10.89
CA GLY A 355 26.52 -14.04 -10.06
C GLY A 355 27.30 -12.72 -10.07
N THR A 356 27.04 -11.81 -11.01
CA THR A 356 27.68 -10.48 -11.02
C THR A 356 26.71 -9.39 -11.50
N ALA A 357 26.80 -8.22 -10.87
CA ALA A 357 26.05 -7.02 -11.22
C ALA A 357 26.99 -5.95 -11.80
N PRO A 358 26.54 -5.12 -12.76
CA PRO A 358 27.31 -3.96 -13.20
C PRO A 358 27.50 -2.96 -12.04
N GLN A 359 28.71 -2.40 -11.98
CA GLN A 359 29.26 -1.68 -10.84
C GLN A 359 28.96 -0.18 -10.94
N GLU A 360 27.70 0.22 -10.77
CA GLU A 360 27.36 1.58 -10.36
C GLU A 360 26.22 1.53 -9.35
N VAL A 361 26.50 2.00 -8.14
CA VAL A 361 25.58 1.93 -7.01
C VAL A 361 25.12 3.36 -6.74
N GLY A 362 23.83 3.59 -6.97
CA GLY A 362 23.17 4.84 -6.61
C GLY A 362 23.12 5.04 -5.09
N PRO A 363 22.53 6.15 -4.63
CA PRO A 363 22.55 6.48 -3.22
C PRO A 363 21.58 5.54 -2.45
N THR A 364 21.85 5.26 -1.17
CA THR A 364 21.15 4.25 -0.37
C THR A 364 19.96 4.83 0.40
N VAL A 365 18.93 4.03 0.65
CA VAL A 365 17.78 4.43 1.50
C VAL A 365 17.72 3.53 2.73
N GLU A 366 17.62 4.15 3.91
CA GLU A 366 17.38 3.44 5.17
C GLU A 366 15.89 3.10 5.30
N PRO A 367 15.53 1.91 5.83
CA PRO A 367 14.14 1.60 6.11
C PRO A 367 13.60 2.53 7.20
N ASP A 368 12.30 2.80 7.15
CA ASP A 368 11.59 3.49 8.22
C ASP A 368 11.81 2.73 9.54
N ARG A 369 11.98 3.47 10.64
CA ARG A 369 12.15 2.86 11.96
C ARG A 369 11.16 3.43 12.94
N LEU A 370 10.61 2.52 13.73
CA LEU A 370 9.71 2.82 14.83
C LEU A 370 10.48 2.83 16.14
N VAL A 371 10.45 3.94 16.86
CA VAL A 371 10.94 4.03 18.25
C VAL A 371 9.76 4.21 19.20
N SER A 372 9.88 3.61 20.39
CA SER A 372 8.86 3.64 21.43
C SER A 372 9.42 4.21 22.72
N TYR A 373 8.69 5.14 23.34
CA TYR A 373 9.04 5.80 24.60
C TYR A 373 7.97 5.50 25.64
N GLN A 374 8.28 4.59 26.57
CA GLN A 374 7.38 4.15 27.64
C GLN A 374 8.12 4.17 28.98
N GLN A 375 7.50 4.75 30.01
CA GLN A 375 8.16 4.98 31.31
C GLN A 375 8.58 3.66 31.97
N GLY A 376 9.88 3.51 32.23
CA GLY A 376 10.46 2.32 32.86
C GLY A 376 10.72 1.15 31.91
N VAL A 377 10.45 1.30 30.61
CA VAL A 377 10.71 0.28 29.58
C VAL A 377 11.92 0.70 28.75
N GLY A 378 12.83 -0.24 28.47
CA GLY A 378 14.04 0.05 27.70
C GLY A 378 14.96 1.10 28.32
N GLY A 379 14.85 1.35 29.63
CA GLY A 379 15.61 2.38 30.35
C GLY A 379 15.09 3.81 30.18
N TYR A 380 13.98 4.03 29.49
CA TYR A 380 13.41 5.36 29.29
C TYR A 380 12.68 5.87 30.55
N THR A 381 13.03 7.07 31.02
CA THR A 381 12.45 7.68 32.23
C THR A 381 11.97 9.12 32.01
N GLY A 382 11.69 9.48 30.76
CA GLY A 382 11.41 10.87 30.34
C GLY A 382 9.98 11.37 30.50
N TRP A 383 9.07 10.60 31.11
CA TRP A 383 7.68 11.03 31.34
C TRP A 383 7.54 11.92 32.58
N SER A 384 6.60 12.87 32.48
CA SER A 384 6.04 13.63 33.60
C SER A 384 4.56 13.85 33.30
N ASP A 385 3.68 13.39 34.19
CA ASP A 385 2.24 13.58 34.05
C ASP A 385 1.57 13.86 35.39
N THR A 386 0.38 14.46 35.34
CA THR A 386 -0.51 14.69 36.47
C THR A 386 -1.92 15.00 35.95
N TYR A 387 -2.91 15.16 36.82
CA TYR A 387 -4.22 15.65 36.42
C TYR A 387 -4.69 16.83 37.28
N LEU A 388 -5.41 17.74 36.65
CA LEU A 388 -6.02 18.90 37.25
C LEU A 388 -7.47 18.58 37.64
N GLN A 389 -7.97 19.17 38.72
CA GLN A 389 -9.33 18.92 39.20
C GLN A 389 -10.01 20.19 39.73
N GLU A 390 -11.17 20.51 39.17
CA GLU A 390 -11.94 21.71 39.51
C GLU A 390 -12.49 21.67 40.95
N TRP A 391 -12.85 20.48 41.44
CA TRP A 391 -13.43 20.29 42.78
C TRP A 391 -12.44 20.58 43.91
N LEU A 392 -11.14 20.31 43.70
CA LEU A 392 -10.06 20.61 44.65
C LEU A 392 -9.02 21.49 43.94
N PRO A 393 -9.31 22.78 43.75
CA PRO A 393 -8.62 23.59 42.75
C PRO A 393 -7.15 23.91 43.10
N THR A 394 -6.75 23.66 44.34
CA THR A 394 -5.38 23.83 44.85
C THR A 394 -4.68 22.51 45.17
N ALA A 395 -5.32 21.37 44.96
CA ALA A 395 -4.73 20.06 45.18
C ALA A 395 -3.92 19.60 43.97
N THR A 396 -2.75 19.03 44.24
CA THR A 396 -1.90 18.37 43.25
C THR A 396 -2.28 16.89 43.15
N ALA A 397 -2.05 16.27 41.99
CA ALA A 397 -2.23 14.84 41.77
C ALA A 397 -0.94 14.16 41.31
N ASP A 398 0.21 14.67 41.75
CA ASP A 398 1.53 14.10 41.45
C ASP A 398 1.60 12.64 41.93
N GLN A 399 2.31 11.80 41.16
CA GLN A 399 2.50 10.37 41.44
C GLN A 399 1.21 9.54 41.53
N ALA A 400 0.06 10.08 41.12
CA ALA A 400 -1.16 9.30 41.02
C ALA A 400 -0.98 8.21 39.97
N GLY A 401 -1.34 6.97 40.29
CA GLY A 401 -1.28 5.87 39.31
C GLY A 401 -2.27 6.02 38.14
N ASN A 402 -3.29 6.88 38.28
CA ASN A 402 -4.26 7.16 37.23
C ASN A 402 -4.35 8.66 36.93
N LEU A 403 -4.51 8.97 35.64
CA LEU A 403 -4.90 10.28 35.12
C LEU A 403 -6.41 10.28 34.90
N TYR A 404 -7.14 11.13 35.60
CA TYR A 404 -8.60 11.20 35.48
C TYR A 404 -9.04 12.36 34.59
N ILE A 405 -9.98 12.11 33.69
CA ILE A 405 -10.56 13.12 32.81
C ILE A 405 -12.08 13.08 32.92
N ARG A 406 -12.71 14.26 33.06
CA ARG A 406 -14.17 14.42 33.26
C ARG A 406 -14.65 15.76 32.71
N GLY A 407 -15.79 15.75 32.02
CA GLY A 407 -16.35 16.93 31.35
C GLY A 407 -17.36 17.77 32.13
N ALA A 408 -17.92 17.26 33.24
CA ALA A 408 -18.99 17.94 33.98
C ALA A 408 -18.51 19.21 34.70
N THR A 409 -19.14 20.34 34.42
CA THR A 409 -18.87 21.64 35.07
C THR A 409 -19.03 21.56 36.60
N GLY A 410 -18.10 22.18 37.33
CA GLY A 410 -17.97 22.08 38.79
C GLY A 410 -17.25 20.81 39.25
N GLN A 411 -16.99 19.85 38.36
CA GLN A 411 -16.30 18.58 38.62
C GLN A 411 -15.29 18.24 37.53
N ARG A 412 -14.84 19.22 36.73
CA ARG A 412 -13.97 18.94 35.59
C ARG A 412 -12.64 18.35 36.06
N LYS A 413 -12.12 17.42 35.27
CA LYS A 413 -10.77 16.91 35.39
C LYS A 413 -10.11 16.85 34.02
N SER A 414 -8.82 17.16 33.95
CA SER A 414 -8.02 17.13 32.73
C SER A 414 -6.62 16.61 33.03
N ALA A 415 -5.98 15.91 32.10
CA ALA A 415 -4.63 15.40 32.28
C ALA A 415 -3.60 16.32 31.64
N LEU A 416 -2.47 16.52 32.31
CA LEU A 416 -1.26 17.13 31.76
C LEU A 416 -0.23 16.03 31.54
N MET A 417 0.37 16.00 30.36
CA MET A 417 1.35 14.98 30.01
C MET A 417 2.51 15.61 29.24
N LYS A 418 3.73 15.37 29.69
CA LYS A 418 4.95 15.83 29.03
C LYS A 418 5.94 14.69 28.94
N LEU A 419 6.67 14.64 27.84
CA LEU A 419 7.74 13.67 27.65
C LEU A 419 8.98 14.31 27.04
N ALA A 420 10.14 13.88 27.52
CA ALA A 420 11.43 14.30 27.01
C ALA A 420 11.81 13.52 25.76
N LEU A 421 11.91 14.19 24.61
CA LEU A 421 12.24 13.55 23.33
C LEU A 421 13.75 13.59 23.07
N PRO A 422 14.42 12.44 22.87
CA PRO A 422 15.76 12.43 22.30
C PRO A 422 15.77 13.02 20.89
N PRO A 423 16.84 13.75 20.48
CA PRO A 423 16.91 14.34 19.15
C PRO A 423 16.99 13.25 18.06
N LEU A 424 16.22 13.43 16.98
CA LEU A 424 16.24 12.57 15.79
C LEU A 424 16.96 13.29 14.64
N THR A 425 18.30 13.27 14.65
CA THR A 425 19.10 14.07 13.71
C THR A 425 18.99 13.52 12.28
N GLY A 426 18.60 14.38 11.34
CA GLY A 426 18.55 14.07 9.91
C GLY A 426 17.41 13.14 9.48
N ALA A 427 16.49 12.79 10.38
CA ALA A 427 15.31 11.99 10.08
C ALA A 427 14.05 12.87 10.07
N GLU A 428 13.11 12.54 9.19
CA GLU A 428 11.77 13.09 9.15
C GLU A 428 10.82 12.19 9.94
N VAL A 429 9.94 12.77 10.76
CA VAL A 429 8.85 12.02 11.40
C VAL A 429 7.79 11.72 10.35
N VAL A 430 7.56 10.43 10.07
CA VAL A 430 6.47 9.96 9.20
C VAL A 430 5.15 10.00 9.96
N SER A 431 5.14 9.48 11.19
CA SER A 431 3.99 9.50 12.08
C SER A 431 4.41 9.47 13.54
N ALA A 432 3.58 10.00 14.44
CA ALA A 432 3.75 9.82 15.87
C ALA A 432 2.40 9.58 16.56
N THR A 433 2.34 8.55 17.39
CA THR A 433 1.11 8.16 18.10
C THR A 433 1.33 8.11 19.61
N LEU A 434 0.39 8.70 20.36
CA LEU A 434 0.31 8.62 21.81
C LEU A 434 -0.75 7.58 22.18
N SER A 435 -0.34 6.47 22.78
CA SER A 435 -1.23 5.41 23.25
C SER A 435 -1.42 5.49 24.76
N LEU A 436 -2.67 5.52 25.22
CA LEU A 436 -3.05 5.55 26.63
C LEU A 436 -3.96 4.37 26.96
N TYR A 437 -3.65 3.65 28.04
CA TYR A 437 -4.46 2.53 28.49
C TYR A 437 -5.54 3.01 29.46
N ALA A 438 -6.81 2.84 29.11
CA ALA A 438 -7.93 3.17 29.98
C ALA A 438 -8.05 2.13 31.11
N THR A 439 -8.06 2.60 32.35
CA THR A 439 -8.10 1.78 33.56
C THR A 439 -9.49 1.69 34.16
N GLY A 440 -10.45 2.50 33.71
CA GLY A 440 -11.84 2.41 34.18
C GLY A 440 -12.71 3.57 33.72
N PHE A 441 -14.02 3.35 33.82
CA PHE A 441 -15.08 4.26 33.37
C PHE A 441 -16.11 4.39 34.50
N SER A 442 -16.59 5.60 34.78
CA SER A 442 -17.61 5.79 35.82
C SER A 442 -19.02 5.39 35.40
N ASN A 443 -19.29 5.34 34.09
CA ASN A 443 -20.55 4.94 33.48
C ASN A 443 -20.35 4.60 31.99
N GLU A 444 -21.44 4.25 31.32
CA GLU A 444 -21.45 3.75 29.93
C GLU A 444 -21.48 4.85 28.86
N ALA A 445 -21.50 6.14 29.23
CA ALA A 445 -21.57 7.22 28.25
C ALA A 445 -20.32 7.28 27.36
N GLY A 446 -20.47 7.91 26.18
CA GLY A 446 -19.34 8.32 25.34
C GLY A 446 -18.80 9.68 25.79
N LEU A 447 -17.49 9.87 25.70
CA LEU A 447 -16.82 11.14 25.99
C LEU A 447 -15.76 11.40 24.93
N THR A 448 -15.84 12.54 24.24
CA THR A 448 -14.78 12.94 23.32
C THR A 448 -13.65 13.60 24.10
N LEU A 449 -12.43 13.07 23.95
CA LEU A 449 -11.22 13.63 24.55
C LEU A 449 -10.42 14.36 23.49
N SER A 450 -10.06 15.61 23.74
CA SER A 450 -9.23 16.42 22.86
C SER A 450 -7.83 16.61 23.44
N ALA A 451 -6.81 16.47 22.58
CA ALA A 451 -5.42 16.69 22.91
C ALA A 451 -4.95 18.06 22.41
N TYR A 452 -4.57 18.95 23.33
CA TYR A 452 -4.07 20.29 23.00
C TYR A 452 -2.60 20.44 23.39
N PRO A 453 -1.72 20.91 22.49
CA PRO A 453 -0.37 21.32 22.87
C PRO A 453 -0.42 22.48 23.86
N LEU A 454 0.28 22.33 24.99
CA LEU A 454 0.45 23.38 25.97
C LEU A 454 1.42 24.44 25.45
N LEU A 455 1.13 25.70 25.74
CA LEU A 455 1.97 26.85 25.39
C LEU A 455 2.78 27.37 26.59
N ARG A 456 2.50 26.82 27.78
CA ARG A 456 3.10 27.24 29.04
C ARG A 456 3.76 26.07 29.76
N PRO A 457 4.96 26.26 30.34
CA PRO A 457 5.59 25.24 31.17
C PRO A 457 4.83 25.01 32.48
N TRP A 458 4.93 23.80 33.01
CA TRP A 458 4.33 23.38 34.27
C TRP A 458 5.24 22.36 34.98
N VAL A 459 4.98 22.13 36.27
CA VAL A 459 5.75 21.19 37.11
C VAL A 459 4.76 20.18 37.72
N SER A 460 4.94 18.87 37.49
CA SER A 460 3.96 17.84 37.91
C SER A 460 3.63 17.89 39.40
N ALA A 461 4.66 18.05 40.24
CA ALA A 461 4.53 18.13 41.68
C ALA A 461 3.83 19.40 42.20
N GLU A 462 3.61 20.39 41.35
CA GLU A 462 3.08 21.71 41.74
C GLU A 462 1.84 22.13 40.96
N ALA A 463 1.56 21.49 39.83
CA ALA A 463 0.44 21.84 38.99
C ALA A 463 -0.88 21.49 39.68
N THR A 464 -1.81 22.44 39.62
CA THR A 464 -3.16 22.37 40.20
C THR A 464 -4.13 22.96 39.19
N TRP A 465 -5.44 22.87 39.47
CA TRP A 465 -6.43 23.51 38.61
C TRP A 465 -6.20 25.02 38.47
N SER A 466 -5.73 25.69 39.53
CA SER A 466 -5.51 27.14 39.53
C SER A 466 -4.11 27.56 39.05
N SER A 467 -3.10 26.69 39.14
CA SER A 467 -1.70 27.07 38.93
C SER A 467 -0.90 26.03 38.15
N ALA A 468 -0.04 26.50 37.24
CA ALA A 468 0.89 25.68 36.46
C ALA A 468 2.12 25.24 37.25
N SER A 469 2.57 26.11 38.16
CA SER A 469 3.64 25.86 39.12
C SER A 469 3.48 26.81 40.30
N ARG A 470 4.31 26.65 41.34
CA ARG A 470 4.28 27.52 42.51
C ARG A 470 4.49 28.99 42.10
N GLY A 471 3.51 29.83 42.42
CA GLY A 471 3.55 31.27 42.10
C GLY A 471 3.15 31.62 40.66
N THR A 472 2.82 30.64 39.81
CA THR A 472 2.41 30.87 38.42
C THR A 472 1.01 30.31 38.16
N SER A 473 0.00 31.18 38.10
CA SER A 473 -1.38 30.81 37.78
C SER A 473 -1.59 30.52 36.29
N TRP A 474 -2.51 29.62 35.96
CA TRP A 474 -3.04 29.52 34.59
C TRP A 474 -3.78 30.81 34.20
N ALA A 475 -3.82 31.15 32.91
CA ALA A 475 -4.63 32.29 32.46
C ALA A 475 -6.13 31.99 32.60
N VAL A 476 -6.53 30.75 32.32
CA VAL A 476 -7.84 30.21 32.67
C VAL A 476 -7.64 28.92 33.46
N PRO A 477 -8.28 28.75 34.63
CA PRO A 477 -8.15 27.53 35.43
C PRO A 477 -8.35 26.26 34.60
N GLY A 478 -7.53 25.24 34.86
CA GLY A 478 -7.47 24.00 34.10
C GLY A 478 -6.58 24.05 32.85
N ALA A 479 -5.74 25.08 32.70
CA ALA A 479 -4.91 25.33 31.52
C ALA A 479 -5.71 25.55 30.21
N ARG A 480 -6.87 26.21 30.31
CA ARG A 480 -7.88 26.23 29.23
C ARG A 480 -7.87 27.48 28.35
N ALA A 481 -6.98 28.44 28.57
CA ALA A 481 -6.96 29.68 27.78
C ALA A 481 -6.40 29.43 26.36
N PRO A 482 -7.20 29.56 25.29
CA PRO A 482 -6.73 29.39 23.92
C PRO A 482 -5.68 30.46 23.55
N GLY A 483 -4.57 30.02 22.96
CA GLY A 483 -3.46 30.90 22.57
C GLY A 483 -2.57 31.39 23.71
N VAL A 484 -2.87 31.00 24.96
CA VAL A 484 -2.09 31.43 26.15
C VAL A 484 -1.64 30.24 26.99
N ASP A 485 -2.55 29.38 27.42
CA ASP A 485 -2.20 28.18 28.19
C ASP A 485 -2.00 26.97 27.26
N ARG A 486 -2.80 26.90 26.20
CA ARG A 486 -2.79 25.83 25.19
C ARG A 486 -3.07 26.39 23.79
N ARG A 487 -2.74 25.63 22.74
CA ARG A 487 -3.16 25.97 21.38
C ARG A 487 -4.70 26.02 21.28
N SER A 488 -5.19 26.84 20.35
CA SER A 488 -6.63 27.01 20.13
C SER A 488 -7.26 25.75 19.56
N GLU A 489 -6.58 25.14 18.58
CA GLU A 489 -6.99 23.89 17.96
C GLU A 489 -6.41 22.68 18.70
N ALA A 490 -7.21 21.62 18.80
CA ALA A 490 -6.74 20.32 19.24
C ALA A 490 -5.85 19.72 18.15
N SER A 491 -4.79 19.04 18.55
CA SER A 491 -4.00 18.22 17.63
C SER A 491 -4.82 17.03 17.14
N ASP A 492 -5.68 16.50 18.01
CA ASP A 492 -6.50 15.34 17.72
C ASP A 492 -7.61 15.17 18.77
N ALA A 493 -8.66 14.43 18.42
CA ALA A 493 -9.78 14.11 19.30
C ALA A 493 -10.21 12.63 19.17
N VAL A 494 -10.41 11.96 20.30
CA VAL A 494 -10.75 10.54 20.39
C VAL A 494 -12.04 10.35 21.18
N LEU A 495 -12.98 9.60 20.62
CA LEU A 495 -14.18 9.20 21.35
C LEU A 495 -13.90 7.97 22.23
N VAL A 496 -13.94 8.14 23.54
CA VAL A 496 -13.89 7.03 24.49
C VAL A 496 -15.31 6.58 24.83
N ALA A 497 -15.60 5.29 24.65
CA ALA A 497 -16.96 4.77 24.80
C ALA A 497 -17.02 3.79 25.99
N GLY A 498 -17.68 4.21 27.07
CA GLY A 498 -17.83 3.38 28.28
C GLY A 498 -18.73 2.16 28.10
N ARG A 499 -19.68 2.21 27.15
CA ARG A 499 -20.63 1.12 26.84
C ARG A 499 -20.04 -0.09 26.10
N CYS A 500 -18.76 -0.06 25.74
CA CYS A 500 -18.11 -1.18 25.07
C CYS A 500 -17.77 -2.33 26.03
N THR A 501 -17.80 -3.57 25.54
CA THR A 501 -17.64 -4.78 26.34
C THR A 501 -16.25 -4.86 26.97
N GLN A 502 -15.22 -4.44 26.25
CA GLN A 502 -13.85 -4.25 26.72
C GLN A 502 -13.52 -2.76 26.75
N SER A 503 -14.16 -2.03 27.66
CA SER A 503 -13.92 -0.58 27.82
C SER A 503 -12.48 -0.27 28.31
N GLN A 504 -11.89 -1.15 29.14
CA GLN A 504 -10.48 -1.07 29.56
C GLN A 504 -9.52 -1.55 28.46
N ARG A 505 -9.04 -0.61 27.66
CA ARG A 505 -8.17 -0.89 26.50
C ARG A 505 -7.29 0.31 26.17
N TRP A 506 -6.44 0.15 25.16
CA TRP A 506 -5.68 1.25 24.59
C TRP A 506 -6.55 2.18 23.72
N TYR A 507 -6.30 3.48 23.86
CA TYR A 507 -6.79 4.54 22.98
C TYR A 507 -5.59 5.27 22.38
N VAL A 508 -5.66 5.65 21.12
CA VAL A 508 -4.53 6.20 20.37
C VAL A 508 -4.85 7.58 19.81
N PHE A 509 -3.98 8.53 20.11
CA PHE A 509 -4.01 9.89 19.58
C PHE A 509 -2.92 10.05 18.53
N ASP A 510 -3.27 10.67 17.40
CA ASP A 510 -2.30 11.16 16.42
C ASP A 510 -1.68 12.46 16.94
N VAL A 511 -0.37 12.43 17.19
CA VAL A 511 0.40 13.57 17.69
C VAL A 511 1.55 13.89 16.73
N THR A 512 1.44 13.48 15.47
CA THR A 512 2.48 13.61 14.45
C THR A 512 2.97 15.05 14.32
N GLU A 513 2.07 16.01 14.12
CA GLU A 513 2.44 17.44 13.98
C GLU A 513 2.99 18.05 15.27
N VAL A 514 2.52 17.57 16.42
CA VAL A 514 3.02 18.02 17.73
C VAL A 514 4.48 17.59 17.91
N VAL A 515 4.76 16.32 17.63
CA VAL A 515 6.10 15.74 17.76
C VAL A 515 7.06 16.33 16.72
N ARG A 516 6.60 16.57 15.47
CA ARG A 516 7.36 17.31 14.46
C ARG A 516 7.77 18.69 14.98
N THR A 517 6.83 19.43 15.55
CA THR A 517 7.10 20.74 16.15
C THR A 517 8.13 20.62 17.28
N TRP A 518 7.94 19.70 18.23
CA TRP A 518 8.83 19.56 19.40
C TRP A 518 10.24 19.09 19.04
N LEU A 519 10.42 18.30 17.98
CA LEU A 519 11.75 17.91 17.52
C LEU A 519 12.46 19.05 16.79
N ALA A 520 11.73 19.91 16.08
CA ALA A 520 12.26 21.11 15.44
C ALA A 520 12.56 22.23 16.45
N HIS A 521 11.70 22.35 17.47
CA HIS A 521 11.73 23.40 18.52
C HIS A 521 11.57 22.75 19.91
N PRO A 522 12.61 22.10 20.46
CA PRO A 522 12.54 21.40 21.75
C PRO A 522 12.12 22.30 22.93
N GLU A 523 12.41 23.59 22.85
CA GLU A 523 11.99 24.62 23.80
C GLU A 523 10.46 24.82 23.86
N GLU A 524 9.74 24.49 22.78
CA GLU A 524 8.28 24.57 22.73
C GLU A 524 7.58 23.33 23.30
N ASN A 525 8.34 22.31 23.71
CA ASN A 525 7.78 21.11 24.33
C ASN A 525 7.33 21.39 25.78
N ASN A 526 6.11 21.88 25.92
CA ASN A 526 5.42 22.04 27.19
C ASN A 526 4.43 20.89 27.48
N GLY A 527 4.39 19.87 26.62
CA GLY A 527 3.47 18.74 26.77
C GLY A 527 2.07 19.00 26.20
N LEU A 528 1.14 18.12 26.55
CA LEU A 528 -0.24 18.09 26.12
C LEU A 528 -1.19 18.28 27.32
N LEU A 529 -2.28 18.99 27.08
CA LEU A 529 -3.50 18.92 27.86
C LEU A 529 -4.45 17.92 27.18
N LEU A 530 -4.93 16.93 27.93
CA LEU A 530 -6.07 16.10 27.54
C LEU A 530 -7.29 16.54 28.34
N GLU A 531 -8.30 17.06 27.65
CA GLU A 531 -9.56 17.47 28.26
C GLU A 531 -10.77 16.88 27.52
N ALA A 532 -11.88 16.75 28.25
CA ALA A 532 -13.16 16.43 27.66
C ALA A 532 -13.65 17.59 26.78
N ALA A 533 -14.00 17.30 25.53
CA ALA A 533 -14.65 18.26 24.64
C ALA A 533 -16.13 18.47 25.01
N ASP A 534 -16.78 17.41 25.51
CA ASP A 534 -18.20 17.41 25.83
C ASP A 534 -18.45 17.70 27.32
N GLU A 535 -19.56 18.38 27.63
CA GLU A 535 -20.01 18.60 29.01
C GLU A 535 -20.78 17.39 29.55
N ILE A 536 -20.08 16.27 29.71
CA ILE A 536 -20.65 14.99 30.14
C ILE A 536 -20.11 14.57 31.50
N ALA A 537 -21.00 14.09 32.36
CA ALA A 537 -20.72 13.58 33.71
C ALA A 537 -20.14 12.15 33.72
N MET A 538 -19.30 11.84 32.75
CA MET A 538 -18.54 10.61 32.63
C MET A 538 -17.08 10.89 32.99
N GLU A 539 -16.49 10.02 33.81
CA GLU A 539 -15.09 10.03 34.16
C GLU A 539 -14.40 8.80 33.59
N VAL A 540 -13.25 9.02 32.95
CA VAL A 540 -12.34 7.98 32.48
C VAL A 540 -11.01 8.10 33.23
N GLY A 541 -10.48 6.96 33.66
CA GLY A 541 -9.12 6.85 34.17
C GLY A 541 -8.19 6.30 33.10
N PHE A 542 -7.00 6.87 32.98
CA PHE A 542 -5.89 6.33 32.19
C PHE A 542 -4.72 5.97 33.09
N ALA A 543 -3.98 4.93 32.76
CA ALA A 543 -2.71 4.62 33.42
C ALA A 543 -1.74 5.80 33.24
N SER A 544 -1.17 6.28 34.35
CA SER A 544 -0.12 7.31 34.36
C SER A 544 1.27 6.71 34.17
N SER A 545 2.31 7.54 34.13
CA SER A 545 3.70 7.10 34.12
C SER A 545 4.12 6.33 35.39
N GLU A 546 3.38 6.49 36.49
CA GLU A 546 3.56 5.80 37.76
C GLU A 546 2.67 4.55 37.93
N TYR A 547 1.84 4.21 36.93
CA TYR A 547 0.95 3.05 37.03
C TYR A 547 1.73 1.77 37.37
N TYR A 548 1.16 0.92 38.22
CA TYR A 548 1.88 -0.20 38.83
C TYR A 548 2.33 -1.25 37.81
N ASP A 549 1.59 -1.40 36.70
CA ASP A 549 1.92 -2.29 35.59
C ASP A 549 2.61 -1.49 34.47
N PRO A 550 3.93 -1.63 34.30
CA PRO A 550 4.67 -0.86 33.30
C PRO A 550 4.19 -1.10 31.87
N SER A 551 3.61 -2.27 31.59
CA SER A 551 3.14 -2.60 30.24
C SER A 551 1.95 -1.75 29.80
N LYS A 552 1.20 -1.17 30.75
CA LYS A 552 0.01 -0.34 30.51
C LYS A 552 0.28 1.17 30.58
N ARG A 553 1.50 1.58 30.94
CA ARG A 553 1.87 3.00 31.03
C ARG A 553 1.82 3.69 29.67
N PRO A 554 1.65 5.02 29.61
CA PRO A 554 1.62 5.78 28.35
C PRO A 554 2.80 5.44 27.43
N VAL A 555 2.53 5.36 26.12
CA VAL A 555 3.54 5.09 25.11
C VAL A 555 3.46 6.13 24.00
N LEU A 556 4.57 6.82 23.73
CA LEU A 556 4.74 7.54 22.47
C LEU A 556 5.49 6.65 21.50
N ARG A 557 4.94 6.45 20.30
CA ARG A 557 5.64 5.79 19.19
C ARG A 557 5.89 6.80 18.09
N ILE A 558 7.11 6.84 17.56
CA ILE A 558 7.49 7.70 16.44
C ILE A 558 8.02 6.80 15.33
N LEU A 559 7.37 6.83 14.17
CA LEU A 559 7.89 6.29 12.92
C LEU A 559 8.66 7.41 12.24
N TYR A 560 9.94 7.20 11.97
CA TYR A 560 10.76 8.15 11.23
C TYR A 560 11.36 7.52 9.99
N ARG A 561 11.67 8.37 9.02
CA ARG A 561 12.27 8.06 7.73
C ARG A 561 13.44 9.00 7.51
N TRP A 562 14.51 8.53 6.90
CA TRP A 562 15.52 9.45 6.39
C TRP A 562 15.11 9.96 5.02
N PRO A 563 15.23 11.27 4.75
CA PRO A 563 14.99 11.78 3.41
C PRO A 563 15.88 10.96 2.46
N PRO A 564 15.35 10.56 1.30
CA PRO A 564 16.19 9.92 0.31
C PRO A 564 17.37 10.87 0.08
N PRO A 565 18.60 10.33 0.01
CA PRO A 565 19.79 11.14 -0.23
C PRO A 565 19.48 12.10 -1.38
N GLU A 566 19.63 13.41 -1.10
CA GLU A 566 19.46 14.45 -2.11
C GLU A 566 20.19 13.95 -3.36
N PRO A 567 19.55 13.92 -4.54
CA PRO A 567 20.25 13.49 -5.74
C PRO A 567 21.51 14.34 -5.77
N THR A 568 22.67 13.70 -5.56
CA THR A 568 23.94 14.39 -5.71
C THR A 568 23.82 15.08 -7.06
N PRO A 569 24.02 16.41 -7.18
CA PRO A 569 23.95 17.06 -8.46
C PRO A 569 24.89 16.25 -9.34
N THR A 570 24.29 15.42 -10.18
CA THR A 570 25.04 14.65 -11.15
C THR A 570 25.77 15.76 -11.88
N PRO A 571 27.11 15.70 -12.02
CA PRO A 571 27.81 16.70 -12.80
C PRO A 571 26.97 16.88 -14.06
N SER A 572 26.48 18.12 -14.27
CA SER A 572 25.47 18.46 -15.29
C SER A 572 25.66 17.50 -16.44
N PRO A 573 24.69 16.64 -16.80
CA PRO A 573 24.93 15.57 -17.75
C PRO A 573 25.68 16.19 -18.91
N THR A 574 26.93 15.77 -19.13
CA THR A 574 27.59 16.07 -20.39
C THR A 574 26.62 15.50 -21.39
N ARG A 575 25.88 16.36 -22.10
CA ARG A 575 24.68 16.00 -22.88
C ARG A 575 24.86 14.59 -23.41
N THR A 576 24.20 13.61 -22.80
CA THR A 576 24.15 12.28 -23.40
C THR A 576 23.55 12.54 -24.77
N PRO A 577 24.26 12.22 -25.88
CA PRO A 577 23.74 12.51 -27.19
C PRO A 577 22.34 11.90 -27.25
N THR A 578 21.35 12.74 -27.60
CA THR A 578 20.01 12.28 -27.97
C THR A 578 20.18 11.00 -28.79
N PRO A 579 19.51 9.88 -28.47
CA PRO A 579 19.74 8.60 -29.15
C PRO A 579 19.72 8.87 -30.65
N GLN A 580 20.90 8.76 -31.28
CA GLN A 580 21.11 9.28 -32.62
C GLN A 580 20.23 8.46 -33.55
N ARG A 581 19.24 9.08 -34.17
CA ARG A 581 18.33 8.37 -35.06
C ARG A 581 19.08 7.97 -36.34
N GLY A 582 18.85 6.75 -36.81
CA GLY A 582 19.42 6.24 -38.05
C GLY A 582 18.49 6.51 -39.23
N TRP A 583 18.86 5.99 -40.40
CA TRP A 583 18.03 6.08 -41.61
C TRP A 583 18.26 4.88 -42.51
N ILE A 584 17.24 4.55 -43.31
CA ILE A 584 17.31 3.51 -44.33
C ILE A 584 17.33 4.19 -45.69
N ARG A 585 18.23 3.79 -46.57
CA ARG A 585 18.21 4.13 -48.00
C ARG A 585 18.07 2.88 -48.85
N GLY A 586 17.60 3.10 -50.06
CA GLY A 586 17.48 2.02 -51.00
C GLY A 586 17.28 2.48 -52.41
N GLU A 587 17.37 1.52 -53.32
CA GLU A 587 17.13 1.73 -54.73
C GLU A 587 16.36 0.57 -55.30
N VAL A 588 15.48 0.88 -56.25
CA VAL A 588 14.74 -0.07 -57.07
C VAL A 588 15.24 0.03 -58.50
N TRP A 589 15.61 -1.10 -59.10
CA TRP A 589 16.05 -1.19 -60.49
C TRP A 589 15.26 -2.23 -61.28
N GLU A 590 15.24 -2.05 -62.60
CA GLU A 590 14.79 -3.04 -63.56
C GLU A 590 15.91 -4.06 -63.73
N ASP A 591 15.71 -5.24 -63.15
CA ASP A 591 16.55 -6.41 -63.30
C ASP A 591 16.21 -7.07 -64.65
N VAL A 592 17.01 -6.76 -65.67
CA VAL A 592 16.70 -7.07 -67.07
C VAL A 592 16.91 -8.55 -67.36
N ASN A 593 17.89 -9.16 -66.68
CA ASN A 593 18.25 -10.56 -66.86
C ASN A 593 17.58 -11.50 -65.83
N CYS A 594 16.93 -10.90 -64.82
CA CYS A 594 16.14 -11.52 -63.76
C CYS A 594 16.97 -12.38 -62.77
N ASP A 595 18.23 -12.01 -62.55
CA ASP A 595 19.17 -12.77 -61.71
C ASP A 595 19.25 -12.32 -60.24
N GLY A 596 18.55 -11.25 -59.87
CA GLY A 596 18.50 -10.70 -58.50
C GLY A 596 19.73 -9.88 -58.11
N LEU A 597 20.66 -9.63 -59.04
CA LEU A 597 21.80 -8.75 -58.87
C LEU A 597 21.54 -7.42 -59.59
N ARG A 598 22.37 -6.42 -59.29
CA ARG A 598 22.32 -5.13 -59.98
C ARG A 598 23.49 -5.02 -60.94
N ASP A 599 23.20 -5.08 -62.22
CA ASP A 599 24.19 -4.97 -63.29
C ASP A 599 24.35 -3.53 -63.81
N ALA A 600 25.48 -3.26 -64.47
CA ALA A 600 25.83 -1.93 -64.98
C ALA A 600 24.88 -1.40 -66.08
N HIS A 601 24.06 -2.26 -66.69
CA HIS A 601 23.12 -1.92 -67.76
C HIS A 601 21.67 -1.83 -67.29
N GLU A 602 21.43 -1.99 -65.99
CA GLU A 602 20.11 -2.03 -65.41
C GLU A 602 19.66 -0.66 -64.93
N GLY A 603 18.50 -0.25 -65.43
CA GLY A 603 17.96 1.08 -65.23
C GLY A 603 17.18 1.19 -63.92
N PRO A 604 17.08 2.40 -63.33
CA PRO A 604 16.26 2.60 -62.15
C PRO A 604 14.75 2.51 -62.45
N LEU A 605 13.97 2.03 -61.48
CA LEU A 605 12.50 2.08 -61.53
C LEU A 605 11.96 3.20 -60.64
N ARG A 606 11.32 4.17 -61.31
CA ARG A 606 10.71 5.34 -60.67
C ARG A 606 9.25 5.08 -60.27
N ASP A 607 8.79 5.81 -59.26
CA ASP A 607 7.41 5.87 -58.77
C ASP A 607 6.89 4.53 -58.18
N VAL A 608 7.80 3.63 -57.79
CA VAL A 608 7.47 2.36 -57.12
C VAL A 608 7.20 2.62 -55.64
N LEU A 609 6.12 2.05 -55.10
CA LEU A 609 5.70 2.27 -53.71
C LEU A 609 6.43 1.34 -52.75
N ILE A 610 7.04 1.92 -51.72
CA ILE A 610 7.78 1.25 -50.65
C ILE A 610 7.11 1.55 -49.31
N GLU A 611 6.86 0.52 -48.50
CA GLU A 611 6.32 0.62 -47.14
C GLU A 611 7.41 0.33 -46.09
N LEU A 612 7.41 1.08 -44.99
CA LEU A 612 8.23 0.82 -43.81
C LEU A 612 7.35 0.38 -42.64
N ARG A 613 7.66 -0.77 -42.03
CA ARG A 613 6.96 -1.32 -40.87
C ARG A 613 7.91 -1.52 -39.69
N GLY A 614 7.40 -1.27 -38.47
CA GLY A 614 8.06 -1.59 -37.21
C GLY A 614 7.18 -2.52 -36.35
N ASN A 615 7.57 -2.71 -35.09
CA ASN A 615 6.89 -3.66 -34.17
C ASN A 615 5.40 -3.37 -33.94
N GLU A 616 4.97 -2.11 -34.09
CA GLU A 616 3.58 -1.66 -33.86
C GLU A 616 2.77 -1.53 -35.16
N GLY A 617 3.34 -1.89 -36.33
CA GLY A 617 2.64 -1.85 -37.62
C GLY A 617 3.30 -0.95 -38.67
N LEU A 618 2.51 -0.46 -39.64
CA LEU A 618 2.97 0.43 -40.71
C LEU A 618 3.35 1.80 -40.15
N LEU A 619 4.57 2.25 -40.48
CA LEU A 619 5.14 3.50 -39.98
C LEU A 619 5.16 4.60 -41.04
N ASP A 620 5.54 4.27 -42.28
CA ASP A 620 5.66 5.24 -43.37
C ASP A 620 5.58 4.57 -44.75
N THR A 621 5.35 5.36 -45.80
CA THR A 621 5.38 4.93 -47.20
C THR A 621 6.05 5.97 -48.09
N GLN A 622 6.84 5.52 -49.07
CA GLN A 622 7.53 6.39 -50.02
C GLN A 622 7.43 5.85 -51.44
N LYS A 623 7.46 6.73 -52.44
CA LYS A 623 7.66 6.35 -53.83
C LYS A 623 9.09 6.60 -54.29
N THR A 624 9.65 5.71 -55.10
CA THR A 624 11.00 5.86 -55.62
C THR A 624 11.15 7.09 -56.54
N GLY A 625 12.32 7.73 -56.48
CA GLY A 625 12.67 8.89 -57.28
C GLY A 625 13.06 8.56 -58.72
N ALA A 626 13.52 9.57 -59.47
CA ALA A 626 13.89 9.43 -60.88
C ALA A 626 15.12 8.54 -61.11
N ARG A 627 15.88 8.23 -60.07
CA ARG A 627 17.01 7.29 -60.07
C ARG A 627 16.67 6.02 -59.27
N GLY A 628 15.39 5.74 -59.04
CA GLY A 628 14.93 4.54 -58.34
C GLY A 628 15.12 4.59 -56.83
N GLU A 629 15.54 5.73 -56.29
CA GLU A 629 15.97 5.88 -54.91
C GLU A 629 14.80 6.12 -53.95
N PHE A 630 14.90 5.57 -52.74
CA PHE A 630 14.04 5.88 -51.61
C PHE A 630 14.87 6.03 -50.32
N ALA A 631 14.33 6.74 -49.33
CA ALA A 631 14.96 6.94 -48.03
C ALA A 631 13.93 7.21 -46.91
N PHE A 632 14.00 6.41 -45.85
CA PHE A 632 13.29 6.66 -44.59
C PHE A 632 14.25 7.23 -43.56
N LEU A 633 14.01 8.47 -43.15
CA LEU A 633 14.90 9.22 -42.28
C LEU A 633 14.42 9.21 -40.82
N ASN A 634 15.33 9.48 -39.89
CA ASN A 634 15.01 9.75 -38.50
C ASN A 634 14.36 8.57 -37.74
N LEU A 635 14.84 7.35 -37.99
CA LEU A 635 14.35 6.12 -37.39
C LEU A 635 15.01 5.83 -36.04
N ALA A 636 14.24 5.31 -35.09
CA ALA A 636 14.81 4.81 -33.86
C ALA A 636 15.69 3.57 -34.14
N PRO A 637 16.73 3.28 -33.36
CA PRO A 637 17.46 2.03 -33.49
C PRO A 637 16.53 0.83 -33.30
N GLY A 638 16.58 -0.14 -34.19
CA GLY A 638 15.66 -1.27 -34.20
C GLY A 638 15.69 -2.08 -35.49
N ILE A 639 14.92 -3.16 -35.53
CA ILE A 639 14.75 -3.96 -36.74
C ILE A 639 13.45 -3.49 -37.42
N TYR A 640 13.56 -3.19 -38.71
CA TYR A 640 12.46 -2.72 -39.53
C TYR A 640 12.24 -3.70 -40.69
N THR A 641 11.00 -3.71 -41.19
CA THR A 641 10.62 -4.44 -42.40
C THR A 641 10.31 -3.42 -43.49
N VAL A 642 10.99 -3.52 -44.63
CA VAL A 642 10.77 -2.69 -45.82
C VAL A 642 10.12 -3.55 -46.89
N THR A 643 8.96 -3.13 -47.37
CA THR A 643 8.16 -3.88 -48.36
C THR A 643 8.02 -3.06 -49.63
N GLU A 644 8.36 -3.64 -50.78
CA GLU A 644 8.04 -3.08 -52.08
C GLU A 644 6.69 -3.57 -52.57
N ILE A 645 5.89 -2.67 -53.13
CA ILE A 645 4.70 -3.01 -53.89
C ILE A 645 5.07 -3.06 -55.37
N ASN A 646 5.21 -4.29 -55.90
CA ASN A 646 5.64 -4.56 -57.27
C ASN A 646 4.89 -3.66 -58.29
N PRO A 647 5.60 -2.91 -59.14
CA PRO A 647 4.95 -2.07 -60.13
C PRO A 647 4.24 -2.92 -61.21
N PRO A 648 3.17 -2.41 -61.84
CA PRO A 648 2.41 -3.17 -62.83
C PRO A 648 3.29 -3.69 -63.96
N GLY A 649 3.29 -5.00 -64.16
CA GLY A 649 4.09 -5.66 -65.20
C GLY A 649 5.50 -6.06 -64.77
N TYR A 650 5.83 -6.00 -63.47
CA TYR A 650 7.08 -6.47 -62.89
C TYR A 650 6.84 -7.47 -61.75
N THR A 651 7.89 -8.22 -61.42
CA THR A 651 7.97 -9.07 -60.22
C THR A 651 9.35 -8.88 -59.58
N SER A 652 9.41 -8.82 -58.25
CA SER A 652 10.67 -8.74 -57.52
C SER A 652 11.54 -9.98 -57.73
N THR A 653 12.85 -9.79 -57.84
CA THR A 653 13.87 -10.84 -57.88
C THR A 653 14.70 -10.92 -56.59
N THR A 654 14.69 -9.87 -55.78
CA THR A 654 15.34 -9.80 -54.45
C THR A 654 14.36 -10.06 -53.28
N GLY A 655 13.07 -10.25 -53.58
CA GLY A 655 11.99 -10.47 -52.62
C GLY A 655 11.21 -9.20 -52.29
N ASP A 656 9.88 -9.30 -52.22
CA ASP A 656 8.98 -8.16 -52.00
C ASP A 656 9.13 -7.52 -50.60
N THR A 657 9.77 -8.21 -49.65
CA THR A 657 9.87 -7.76 -48.25
C THR A 657 11.21 -8.15 -47.65
N LEU A 658 11.94 -7.16 -47.14
CA LEU A 658 13.30 -7.30 -46.61
C LEU A 658 13.40 -6.71 -45.20
N SER A 659 14.08 -7.42 -44.29
CA SER A 659 14.35 -6.97 -42.93
C SER A 659 15.68 -6.24 -42.84
N VAL A 660 15.72 -5.10 -42.14
CA VAL A 660 16.92 -4.27 -41.99
C VAL A 660 17.08 -3.78 -40.55
N ALA A 661 18.29 -3.92 -40.03
CA ALA A 661 18.64 -3.36 -38.72
C ALA A 661 19.11 -1.90 -38.89
N VAL A 662 18.54 -0.99 -38.09
CA VAL A 662 18.95 0.40 -37.98
C VAL A 662 19.73 0.58 -36.69
N TYR A 663 20.96 1.07 -36.80
CA TYR A 663 21.82 1.39 -35.67
C TYR A 663 21.88 2.90 -35.44
N PRO A 664 22.21 3.37 -34.22
CA PRO A 664 22.21 4.79 -33.91
C PRO A 664 23.14 5.59 -34.84
N GLY A 665 22.61 6.61 -35.51
CA GLY A 665 23.38 7.51 -36.38
C GLY A 665 23.96 6.88 -37.65
N GLN A 666 23.56 5.66 -37.99
CA GLN A 666 24.05 4.94 -39.15
C GLN A 666 23.02 4.92 -40.29
N GLU A 667 23.56 4.79 -41.50
CA GLU A 667 22.79 4.52 -42.71
C GLU A 667 22.75 3.00 -42.95
N SER A 668 21.55 2.47 -43.14
CA SER A 668 21.34 1.09 -43.57
C SER A 668 20.78 1.05 -44.99
N TRP A 669 21.15 0.02 -45.76
CA TRP A 669 20.77 -0.11 -47.17
C TRP A 669 19.84 -1.31 -47.41
N VAL A 670 18.80 -1.10 -48.23
CA VAL A 670 17.87 -2.13 -48.71
C VAL A 670 17.57 -1.89 -50.18
N HIS A 671 17.56 -2.93 -51.00
CA HIS A 671 17.58 -2.82 -52.45
C HIS A 671 16.56 -3.78 -53.07
N PHE A 672 15.82 -3.34 -54.10
CA PHE A 672 14.85 -4.18 -54.81
C PHE A 672 15.13 -4.29 -56.32
N GLY A 673 15.40 -5.51 -56.80
CA GLY A 673 15.49 -5.82 -58.22
C GLY A 673 14.15 -6.29 -58.76
N ASN A 674 13.74 -5.81 -59.94
CA ASN A 674 12.44 -6.13 -60.54
C ASN A 674 12.56 -6.59 -61.99
N CYS A 675 12.14 -7.82 -62.25
CA CYS A 675 12.10 -8.42 -63.57
C CYS A 675 10.76 -8.15 -64.28
N ARG A 676 10.82 -7.78 -65.56
CA ARG A 676 9.62 -7.46 -66.34
C ARG A 676 8.87 -8.74 -66.76
N LEU A 677 7.57 -8.78 -66.49
CA LEU A 677 6.70 -9.86 -66.93
C LEU A 677 6.58 -9.86 -68.46
N LEU A 678 7.21 -10.81 -69.13
CA LEU A 678 7.04 -11.02 -70.57
C LEU A 678 5.57 -11.42 -70.86
N ARG A 679 4.88 -10.62 -71.69
CA ARG A 679 3.58 -11.03 -72.25
C ARG A 679 3.79 -12.23 -73.16
N VAL A 680 3.46 -13.43 -72.68
CA VAL A 680 3.19 -14.56 -73.57
C VAL A 680 1.86 -14.26 -74.27
N TYR A 681 1.91 -13.79 -75.51
CA TYR A 681 0.77 -13.91 -76.42
C TYR A 681 0.57 -15.40 -76.70
N LEU A 682 -0.36 -16.04 -76.00
CA LEU A 682 -0.95 -17.29 -76.48
C LEU A 682 -1.70 -16.97 -77.78
N PRO A 683 -1.35 -17.58 -78.93
CA PRO A 683 -2.16 -17.41 -80.12
C PRO A 683 -3.55 -18.02 -79.87
N LEU A 684 -4.59 -17.22 -80.13
CA LEU A 684 -5.97 -17.68 -80.25
C LEU A 684 -6.02 -18.87 -81.22
N VAL A 685 -6.22 -20.08 -80.70
CA VAL A 685 -6.71 -21.21 -81.50
C VAL A 685 -8.15 -20.87 -81.86
N ARG A 686 -8.38 -20.59 -83.15
CA ARG A 686 -9.72 -20.45 -83.74
C ARG A 686 -10.35 -21.83 -83.91
N ARG A 687 -11.62 -21.89 -83.49
CA ARG A 687 -12.68 -22.89 -83.67
C ARG A 687 -12.68 -24.08 -82.74
#